data_AF-A0AAW6TXQ4-F1
#
_entry.id   AF-A0AAW6TXQ4-F1
#
_cell.length_a   1.000
_cell.length_b   1.000
_cell.length_c   1.000
_cell.angle_alpha   90.00
_cell.angle_beta   90.00
_cell.angle_gamma   90.00
#
_symmetry.space_group_name_H-M   'P 1'
#
loop_
_entity.id
_entity.type
_entity.pdbx_description
1 polymer ?
#
loop_
_entity_poly.entity_id
_entity_poly.type
_entity_poly.pdbx_seq_one_letter_code
_entity_poly.pdbx_strand_id
1 'polypeptide(L)'
;MKCEHVLLILMFLSTAAIVVNAQGIVNLFDNPGFEEGTGTDVQEIPGWRLYSQENATGLLSIDTEEAIEGKQCVRIEVTGVPAGGAWNFRFDHTRRFSVEQGETYTISFWLKGDPGPITLSPSRAEQNAAGQWGNLAQAVINPTPDWQEYHLTFVSPEDRLVMWQLLISNPGQTYWVDHARCYVGEYVPDQIGPKLRADSPFPFNGATDVPRDAALGWSPGEFAATHDVYLGAVFEDINDAARTDPRGVLLSQGQTVTTYDPPGLLDFGTTYYWRIDQVNAPPDSTIFKGNIWGFTTELFAYPVVNVLAASNGISEATAGPQNTVDGSGLNADDQHSIAATDMWLANPPDNDVLSIEFEFDRVYKLHEMLVWNYNVQFEPVLGFGLKDVTIECSVNGEDWAVLGDVEFARATARSNYEANTAVNFGGVAAQFIRLTVNSGWGPMGQFGLSEVRFLYIPALAREPQPADGAMDVDPETALSWRAGRDATAHDVYLGSDAEGLSLVDAIVGSSFAPDELTFGTTYYWRVDAVSDEVWTGDVWSFSTQEYAMIDGFEAYTDDIDAGEAIFDTWIDGWVNNTGSTVGYFDAPFAERTIVHNGRQSMPLLYDNTSSPFYSEAERTFASPRNWTVNGADTLRLFVAGRAPAFVEMADGTILMNAIGNDIWDNADQFRYVYKNLSGNGSITARVDMLDVSPDMWVKGGVMIRQNADPGAVNVFMAMTGSGGGGSTFQQRMTAGGASVSQHTYTDGPFTAPYWVRVTREDNTLRGYTSPDGENWTQRGDTIALAMTDPVLIGLALTSHNVNQATSAQFSNVAFTGNVTGAWQVAEVSVAQPAGNTVAPLYVALEDATGKSAVVMHPDANIVGRSGWNEWQIPLSEFTGVNLSRVDTMTIGVGSRTSPTAGGAGTIYVDDIAFGKPAMTQ
;
A
#
# COMPACT_ATOMS: atom_id res chain seq x y z
N MET A 1 -44.42 -16.98 -31.48
CA MET A 1 -44.44 -16.15 -32.72
C MET A 1 -44.62 -14.71 -32.25
N LYS A 2 -43.57 -13.88 -32.42
CA LYS A 2 -43.12 -12.73 -31.59
C LYS A 2 -42.23 -13.12 -30.38
N CYS A 3 -41.18 -12.29 -30.22
CA CYS A 3 -40.18 -12.16 -29.13
C CYS A 3 -38.96 -13.12 -29.11
N GLU A 4 -37.86 -12.69 -29.73
CA GLU A 4 -36.46 -13.08 -29.41
C GLU A 4 -36.01 -12.15 -28.27
N HIS A 5 -35.83 -12.63 -27.04
CA HIS A 5 -34.76 -13.46 -26.46
C HIS A 5 -33.47 -12.68 -26.18
N VAL A 6 -33.46 -12.19 -24.94
CA VAL A 6 -32.40 -11.66 -24.09
C VAL A 6 -31.70 -12.84 -23.40
N LEU A 7 -30.35 -12.77 -23.36
CA LEU A 7 -29.36 -13.19 -22.34
C LEU A 7 -29.46 -14.57 -21.65
N LEU A 8 -28.34 -15.29 -21.53
CA LEU A 8 -27.45 -15.26 -20.33
C LEU A 8 -26.39 -16.38 -20.39
N ILE A 9 -25.11 -16.02 -20.35
CA ILE A 9 -23.97 -16.87 -19.98
C ILE A 9 -23.29 -16.17 -18.79
N LEU A 10 -23.10 -16.88 -17.68
CA LEU A 10 -22.28 -16.46 -16.53
C LEU A 10 -20.84 -16.94 -16.70
N MET A 11 -19.87 -16.08 -16.38
CA MET A 11 -18.54 -16.47 -15.91
C MET A 11 -18.17 -15.66 -14.66
N PHE A 12 -17.57 -16.36 -13.69
CA PHE A 12 -17.00 -15.87 -12.45
C PHE A 12 -15.89 -14.82 -12.67
N LEU A 13 -15.88 -13.77 -11.84
CA LEU A 13 -14.69 -13.00 -11.46
C LEU A 13 -14.90 -12.39 -10.06
N SER A 14 -13.83 -12.43 -9.27
CA SER A 14 -13.69 -11.85 -7.93
C SER A 14 -14.09 -10.38 -7.87
N THR A 15 -14.94 -9.99 -6.94
CA THR A 15 -15.31 -8.58 -6.75
C THR A 15 -14.28 -7.84 -5.92
N ALA A 16 -13.51 -6.99 -6.59
CA ALA A 16 -13.06 -5.72 -6.04
C ALA A 16 -14.28 -4.88 -5.65
N ALA A 17 -14.13 -4.00 -4.66
CA ALA A 17 -15.19 -3.12 -4.16
C ALA A 17 -15.75 -2.24 -5.29
N ILE A 18 -17.03 -2.42 -5.62
CA ILE A 18 -17.72 -1.66 -6.67
C ILE A 18 -18.38 -0.43 -6.03
N VAL A 19 -17.84 0.76 -6.30
CA VAL A 19 -18.43 2.04 -5.89
C VAL A 19 -19.54 2.42 -6.89
N VAL A 20 -20.81 2.34 -6.46
CA VAL A 20 -21.97 2.75 -7.28
C VAL A 20 -22.24 4.25 -7.06
N ASN A 21 -22.06 5.07 -8.10
CA ASN A 21 -22.43 6.49 -8.09
C ASN A 21 -23.91 6.73 -8.48
N ALA A 22 -24.46 7.85 -8.01
CA ALA A 22 -25.81 8.42 -7.95
C ALA A 22 -26.74 8.38 -9.18
N GLN A 23 -26.44 7.67 -10.26
CA GLN A 23 -27.26 7.62 -11.49
C GLN A 23 -27.71 6.21 -11.92
N GLY A 24 -27.42 5.17 -11.12
CA GLY A 24 -27.79 3.78 -11.47
C GLY A 24 -26.90 3.16 -12.56
N ILE A 25 -25.78 3.82 -12.90
CA ILE A 25 -24.70 3.26 -13.70
C ILE A 25 -23.73 2.54 -12.75
N VAL A 26 -23.36 1.31 -13.10
CA VAL A 26 -22.30 0.57 -12.40
C VAL A 26 -20.98 0.98 -13.03
N ASN A 27 -20.17 1.72 -12.29
CA ASN A 27 -18.84 2.09 -12.75
C ASN A 27 -17.92 0.87 -12.67
N LEU A 28 -17.29 0.54 -13.80
CA LEU A 28 -16.38 -0.58 -13.98
C LEU A 28 -14.93 -0.20 -13.67
N PHE A 29 -14.64 1.08 -13.44
CA PHE A 29 -13.34 1.52 -12.94
C PHE A 29 -13.30 1.46 -11.41
N ASP A 30 -12.22 0.88 -10.89
CA ASP A 30 -11.82 1.01 -9.48
C ASP A 30 -11.26 2.42 -9.24
N ASN A 31 -11.45 2.95 -8.03
CA ASN A 31 -10.97 4.28 -7.62
C ASN A 31 -11.27 5.42 -8.66
N PRO A 32 -12.54 5.62 -9.06
CA PRO A 32 -12.90 6.51 -10.16
C PRO A 32 -12.73 8.00 -9.88
N GLY A 33 -12.83 8.40 -8.61
CA GLY A 33 -12.59 9.77 -8.15
C GLY A 33 -11.18 9.97 -7.58
N PHE A 34 -10.29 8.98 -7.73
CA PHE A 34 -8.91 9.04 -7.24
C PHE A 34 -8.76 9.22 -5.73
N GLU A 35 -9.81 9.00 -4.93
CA GLU A 35 -9.86 9.17 -3.47
C GLU A 35 -9.10 8.11 -2.66
N GLU A 36 -8.60 7.05 -3.33
CA GLU A 36 -7.76 6.02 -2.72
C GLU A 36 -6.31 6.14 -3.18
N GLY A 37 -5.36 5.97 -2.25
CA GLY A 37 -3.92 6.11 -2.47
C GLY A 37 -3.34 7.37 -1.80
N THR A 38 -2.10 7.27 -1.32
CA THR A 38 -1.34 8.36 -0.70
C THR A 38 0.01 8.44 -1.39
N GLY A 39 0.38 9.58 -2.00
CA GLY A 39 1.73 9.78 -2.52
C GLY A 39 1.82 10.57 -3.83
N THR A 40 3.06 10.90 -4.20
CA THR A 40 3.44 11.58 -5.46
C THR A 40 3.96 10.61 -6.53
N ASP A 41 4.01 9.29 -6.25
CA ASP A 41 4.43 8.27 -7.20
C ASP A 41 3.22 7.69 -7.97
N VAL A 42 3.37 7.64 -9.28
CA VAL A 42 2.39 7.07 -10.22
C VAL A 42 2.10 5.59 -10.01
N GLN A 43 2.95 4.85 -9.30
CA GLN A 43 2.73 3.43 -9.00
C GLN A 43 1.80 3.21 -7.80
N GLU A 44 1.46 4.26 -7.04
CA GLU A 44 0.77 4.16 -5.75
C GLU A 44 -0.73 4.46 -5.84
N ILE A 45 -1.26 4.86 -7.00
CA ILE A 45 -2.68 5.09 -7.23
C ILE A 45 -3.34 3.76 -7.64
N PRO A 46 -4.13 3.10 -6.77
CA PRO A 46 -4.69 1.80 -7.08
C PRO A 46 -5.55 1.85 -8.35
N GLY A 47 -5.29 0.93 -9.29
CA GLY A 47 -6.04 0.82 -10.54
C GLY A 47 -5.55 1.70 -11.70
N TRP A 48 -4.58 2.60 -11.50
CA TRP A 48 -4.14 3.55 -12.53
C TRP A 48 -2.62 3.49 -12.73
N ARG A 49 -2.14 3.65 -13.98
CA ARG A 49 -0.71 3.62 -14.30
C ARG A 49 -0.32 4.58 -15.41
N LEU A 50 0.95 4.98 -15.37
CA LEU A 50 1.61 5.71 -16.44
C LEU A 50 2.34 4.76 -17.39
N TYR A 51 2.21 5.05 -18.69
CA TYR A 51 3.05 4.44 -19.72
C TYR A 51 3.57 5.49 -20.72
N SER A 52 4.90 5.63 -20.78
CA SER A 52 5.57 6.42 -21.81
C SER A 52 6.16 5.50 -22.90
N GLN A 53 6.14 5.97 -24.15
CA GLN A 53 7.00 5.40 -25.20
C GLN A 53 8.46 5.77 -24.92
N GLU A 54 9.41 4.99 -25.46
CA GLU A 54 10.85 5.27 -25.35
C GLU A 54 11.15 6.75 -25.69
N ASN A 55 11.66 7.51 -24.71
CA ASN A 55 12.00 8.93 -24.78
C ASN A 55 10.85 9.97 -24.69
N ALA A 56 9.61 9.58 -24.36
CA ALA A 56 8.59 10.53 -23.92
C ALA A 56 8.75 10.81 -22.40
N THR A 57 8.71 12.08 -22.00
CA THR A 57 8.90 12.53 -20.61
C THR A 57 7.64 13.24 -20.10
N GLY A 58 7.26 12.96 -18.85
CA GLY A 58 6.15 13.60 -18.17
C GLY A 58 5.93 13.01 -16.78
N LEU A 59 5.11 13.66 -15.97
CA LEU A 59 4.81 13.33 -14.59
C LEU A 59 3.32 13.05 -14.44
N LEU A 60 2.99 12.11 -13.54
CA LEU A 60 1.65 11.91 -13.01
C LEU A 60 1.74 12.13 -11.50
N SER A 61 0.81 12.88 -10.92
CA SER A 61 0.78 13.17 -9.48
C SER A 61 -0.66 13.32 -9.00
N ILE A 62 -0.88 13.15 -7.69
CA ILE A 62 -2.14 13.50 -7.04
C ILE A 62 -2.17 15.00 -6.74
N ASP A 63 -3.28 15.65 -7.05
CA ASP A 63 -3.55 17.06 -6.77
C ASP A 63 -4.77 17.18 -5.85
N THR A 64 -4.58 17.85 -4.71
CA THR A 64 -5.59 17.98 -3.63
C THR A 64 -6.25 19.35 -3.62
N GLU A 65 -5.85 20.26 -4.50
CA GLU A 65 -6.33 21.64 -4.54
C GLU A 65 -7.37 21.86 -5.63
N GLU A 66 -7.30 21.07 -6.71
CA GLU A 66 -8.01 21.35 -7.96
C GLU A 66 -9.12 20.35 -8.31
N ALA A 67 -9.46 19.45 -7.38
CA ALA A 67 -10.42 18.35 -7.59
C ALA A 67 -11.84 18.84 -7.93
N ILE A 68 -12.52 18.15 -8.85
CA ILE A 68 -13.90 18.48 -9.27
C ILE A 68 -14.93 17.87 -8.32
N GLU A 69 -14.58 16.76 -7.68
CA GLU A 69 -15.27 16.18 -6.54
C GLU A 69 -14.27 15.60 -5.55
N GLY A 70 -14.74 15.18 -4.36
CA GLY A 70 -13.86 14.54 -3.39
C GLY A 70 -12.80 15.48 -2.82
N LYS A 71 -11.66 14.92 -2.40
CA LYS A 71 -10.52 15.64 -1.85
C LYS A 71 -9.34 15.71 -2.82
N GLN A 72 -9.33 14.90 -3.87
CA GLN A 72 -8.17 14.79 -4.74
C GLN A 72 -8.52 14.41 -6.17
N CYS A 73 -7.64 14.77 -7.11
CA CYS A 73 -7.70 14.41 -8.52
C CYS A 73 -6.31 14.06 -9.04
N VAL A 74 -6.22 13.64 -10.31
CA VAL A 74 -4.93 13.33 -10.95
C VAL A 74 -4.45 14.48 -11.81
N ARG A 75 -3.20 14.90 -11.62
CA ARG A 75 -2.48 15.86 -12.46
C ARG A 75 -1.48 15.16 -13.37
N ILE A 76 -1.56 15.47 -14.66
CA ILE A 76 -0.72 14.97 -15.75
C ILE A 76 0.13 16.14 -16.28
N GLU A 77 1.46 16.03 -16.26
CA GLU A 77 2.37 17.01 -16.85
C GLU A 77 3.23 16.37 -17.94
N VAL A 78 2.99 16.68 -19.21
CA VAL A 78 3.77 16.14 -20.32
C VAL A 78 4.92 17.08 -20.65
N THR A 79 6.15 16.73 -20.29
CA THR A 79 7.33 17.59 -20.49
C THR A 79 8.02 17.40 -21.83
N GLY A 80 7.83 16.25 -22.50
CA GLY A 80 8.47 15.95 -23.77
C GLY A 80 7.83 14.77 -24.53
N VAL A 81 7.59 14.95 -25.83
CA VAL A 81 7.09 13.89 -26.73
C VAL A 81 7.92 13.91 -28.02
N PRO A 82 8.59 12.81 -28.42
CA PRO A 82 9.33 12.74 -29.67
C PRO A 82 8.39 12.83 -30.89
N ALA A 83 8.92 13.27 -32.03
CA ALA A 83 8.14 13.43 -33.26
C ALA A 83 7.46 12.10 -33.68
N GLY A 84 6.12 12.09 -33.69
CA GLY A 84 5.32 10.89 -33.98
C GLY A 84 5.04 9.98 -32.77
N GLY A 85 5.50 10.35 -31.58
CA GLY A 85 5.21 9.68 -30.31
C GLY A 85 3.95 10.20 -29.61
N ALA A 86 3.57 9.52 -28.53
CA ALA A 86 2.53 9.94 -27.61
C ALA A 86 2.85 9.49 -26.18
N TRP A 87 2.53 10.35 -25.21
CA TRP A 87 2.52 10.05 -23.78
C TRP A 87 1.14 9.51 -23.40
N ASN A 88 1.07 8.46 -22.56
CA ASN A 88 -0.19 7.75 -22.31
C ASN A 88 -0.50 7.64 -20.81
N PHE A 89 -1.68 8.12 -20.43
CA PHE A 89 -2.31 7.80 -19.14
C PHE A 89 -3.24 6.60 -19.32
N ARG A 90 -3.16 5.59 -18.44
CA ARG A 90 -3.84 4.30 -18.61
C ARG A 90 -4.41 3.76 -17.30
N PHE A 91 -5.43 2.92 -17.44
CA PHE A 91 -5.90 2.04 -16.37
C PHE A 91 -4.99 0.80 -16.25
N ASP A 92 -4.78 0.26 -15.04
CA ASP A 92 -3.81 -0.81 -14.72
C ASP A 92 -3.99 -2.07 -15.60
N HIS A 93 -2.87 -2.60 -16.10
CA HIS A 93 -2.76 -3.83 -16.88
C HIS A 93 -3.11 -5.12 -16.12
N THR A 94 -3.14 -5.12 -14.78
CA THR A 94 -3.34 -6.31 -13.94
C THR A 94 -4.81 -6.66 -13.69
N ARG A 95 -5.73 -5.68 -13.75
CA ARG A 95 -7.19 -5.89 -13.60
C ARG A 95 -7.95 -5.50 -14.88
N ARG A 96 -7.61 -6.17 -15.98
CA ARG A 96 -8.28 -5.98 -17.29
C ARG A 96 -9.77 -6.28 -17.16
N PHE A 97 -10.64 -5.39 -17.64
CA PHE A 97 -12.06 -5.71 -17.82
C PHE A 97 -12.32 -6.19 -19.25
N SER A 98 -13.28 -7.11 -19.40
CA SER A 98 -13.71 -7.62 -20.70
C SER A 98 -14.89 -6.82 -21.23
N VAL A 99 -14.85 -6.50 -22.53
CA VAL A 99 -16.03 -6.07 -23.28
C VAL A 99 -16.62 -7.24 -24.03
N GLU A 100 -17.94 -7.26 -24.16
CA GLU A 100 -18.69 -8.28 -24.89
C GLU A 100 -19.08 -7.78 -26.27
N GLN A 101 -18.94 -8.62 -27.29
CA GLN A 101 -19.28 -8.32 -28.67
C GLN A 101 -20.76 -7.90 -28.78
N GLY A 102 -21.00 -6.73 -29.35
CA GLY A 102 -22.34 -6.20 -29.56
C GLY A 102 -22.90 -5.40 -28.38
N GLU A 103 -22.25 -5.43 -27.21
CA GLU A 103 -22.64 -4.59 -26.08
C GLU A 103 -22.16 -3.14 -26.27
N THR A 104 -22.94 -2.19 -25.76
CA THR A 104 -22.64 -0.76 -25.81
C THR A 104 -21.94 -0.35 -24.52
N TYR A 105 -20.79 0.30 -24.63
CA TYR A 105 -20.05 0.83 -23.49
C TYR A 105 -19.88 2.33 -23.63
N THR A 106 -19.94 3.03 -22.49
CA THR A 106 -19.56 4.44 -22.38
C THR A 106 -18.39 4.58 -21.43
N ILE A 107 -17.42 5.40 -21.84
CA ILE A 107 -16.35 5.89 -20.98
C ILE A 107 -16.50 7.41 -20.90
N SER A 108 -16.48 7.98 -19.71
CA SER A 108 -16.52 9.43 -19.47
C SER A 108 -15.56 9.83 -18.36
N PHE A 109 -15.11 11.08 -18.36
CA PHE A 109 -14.30 11.63 -17.27
C PHE A 109 -14.39 13.15 -17.31
N TRP A 110 -14.18 13.78 -16.16
CA TRP A 110 -13.94 15.21 -16.11
C TRP A 110 -12.48 15.48 -16.39
N LEU A 111 -12.23 16.49 -17.22
CA LEU A 111 -10.88 16.91 -17.55
C LEU A 111 -10.83 18.43 -17.74
N LYS A 112 -9.77 19.04 -17.20
CA LYS A 112 -9.33 20.40 -17.54
C LYS A 112 -7.85 20.41 -17.90
N GLY A 113 -7.39 21.45 -18.58
CA GLY A 113 -5.97 21.62 -18.87
C GLY A 113 -5.71 22.47 -20.10
N ASP A 114 -4.49 22.35 -20.61
CA ASP A 114 -4.06 23.11 -21.77
C ASP A 114 -4.85 22.74 -23.04
N PRO A 115 -5.21 23.71 -23.88
CA PRO A 115 -5.96 23.43 -25.10
C PRO A 115 -5.10 22.75 -26.17
N GLY A 116 -5.51 21.56 -26.60
CA GLY A 116 -4.88 20.83 -27.69
C GLY A 116 -5.56 19.49 -27.96
N PRO A 117 -5.46 18.93 -29.17
CA PRO A 117 -6.10 17.66 -29.47
C PRO A 117 -5.39 16.52 -28.72
N ILE A 118 -6.17 15.81 -27.89
CA ILE A 118 -5.75 14.56 -27.25
C ILE A 118 -6.68 13.43 -27.68
N THR A 119 -6.16 12.21 -27.75
CA THR A 119 -6.95 11.05 -28.21
C THR A 119 -7.41 10.21 -27.04
N LEU A 120 -8.72 10.03 -26.94
CA LEU A 120 -9.40 9.13 -26.03
C LEU A 120 -9.67 7.81 -26.75
N SER A 121 -9.21 6.68 -26.22
CA SER A 121 -9.42 5.39 -26.88
C SER A 121 -9.46 4.19 -25.91
N PRO A 122 -10.46 3.30 -26.03
CA PRO A 122 -10.34 1.92 -25.58
C PRO A 122 -9.46 1.13 -26.55
N SER A 123 -8.30 0.68 -26.08
CA SER A 123 -7.36 -0.17 -26.81
C SER A 123 -7.46 -1.63 -26.37
N ARG A 124 -7.11 -2.53 -27.29
CA ARG A 124 -6.96 -3.96 -27.01
C ARG A 124 -5.89 -4.14 -25.93
N ALA A 125 -6.15 -4.99 -24.93
CA ALA A 125 -5.20 -5.26 -23.86
C ALA A 125 -4.03 -6.19 -24.25
N GLU A 126 -3.96 -6.60 -25.51
CA GLU A 126 -2.93 -7.50 -26.04
C GLU A 126 -2.56 -7.13 -27.47
N GLN A 127 -1.28 -7.27 -27.79
CA GLN A 127 -0.75 -7.10 -29.14
C GLN A 127 -1.31 -8.17 -30.09
N ASN A 128 -1.47 -7.82 -31.36
CA ASN A 128 -1.74 -8.79 -32.41
C ASN A 128 -0.49 -9.66 -32.68
N ALA A 129 -0.63 -10.68 -33.53
CA ALA A 129 0.49 -11.56 -33.91
C ALA A 129 1.69 -10.84 -34.58
N ALA A 130 1.53 -9.56 -34.97
CA ALA A 130 2.59 -8.71 -35.50
C ALA A 130 3.20 -7.77 -34.44
N GLY A 131 2.85 -7.93 -33.16
CA GLY A 131 3.35 -7.09 -32.06
C GLY A 131 2.71 -5.70 -31.99
N GLN A 132 1.59 -5.47 -32.66
CA GLN A 132 0.94 -4.16 -32.73
C GLN A 132 -0.26 -4.08 -31.80
N TRP A 133 -0.36 -2.96 -31.08
CA TRP A 133 -1.57 -2.57 -30.32
C TRP A 133 -2.63 -2.02 -31.27
N GLY A 134 -3.91 -2.28 -30.98
CA GLY A 134 -5.02 -1.82 -31.81
C GLY A 134 -6.16 -1.24 -30.98
N ASN A 135 -6.84 -0.22 -31.50
CA ASN A 135 -7.96 0.44 -30.83
C ASN A 135 -9.30 -0.22 -31.20
N LEU A 136 -10.24 -0.26 -30.26
CA LEU A 136 -11.64 -0.66 -30.53
C LEU A 136 -12.48 0.53 -31.01
N ALA A 137 -12.24 1.70 -30.41
CA ALA A 137 -12.83 2.97 -30.80
C ALA A 137 -11.85 4.11 -30.50
N GLN A 138 -12.09 5.30 -31.05
CA GLN A 138 -11.29 6.49 -30.73
C GLN A 138 -12.12 7.76 -30.88
N ALA A 139 -11.87 8.73 -30.02
CA ALA A 139 -12.36 10.10 -30.12
C ALA A 139 -11.19 11.06 -29.92
N VAL A 140 -11.20 12.18 -30.66
CA VAL A 140 -10.29 13.30 -30.41
C VAL A 140 -11.06 14.33 -29.59
N ILE A 141 -10.55 14.67 -28.43
CA ILE A 141 -11.11 15.70 -27.55
C ILE A 141 -10.15 16.89 -27.47
N ASN A 142 -10.69 18.07 -27.17
CA ASN A 142 -9.91 19.29 -27.00
C ASN A 142 -10.21 19.85 -25.62
N PRO A 143 -9.32 19.64 -24.64
CA PRO A 143 -9.46 20.15 -23.29
C PRO A 143 -9.63 21.66 -23.23
N THR A 144 -10.27 22.11 -22.15
CA THR A 144 -10.47 23.52 -21.80
C THR A 144 -9.77 23.82 -20.48
N PRO A 145 -9.44 25.11 -20.19
CA PRO A 145 -8.94 25.49 -18.88
C PRO A 145 -9.93 25.21 -17.73
N ASP A 146 -11.22 25.21 -18.04
CA ASP A 146 -12.28 24.86 -17.08
C ASP A 146 -12.59 23.35 -17.13
N TRP A 147 -13.03 22.80 -16.00
CA TRP A 147 -13.51 21.42 -15.90
C TRP A 147 -14.67 21.16 -16.86
N GLN A 148 -14.50 20.17 -17.71
CA GLN A 148 -15.52 19.72 -18.64
C GLN A 148 -15.55 18.19 -18.70
N GLU A 149 -16.75 17.62 -18.79
CA GLU A 149 -16.93 16.20 -19.04
C GLU A 149 -16.69 15.86 -20.52
N TYR A 150 -15.86 14.85 -20.74
CA TYR A 150 -15.61 14.25 -22.05
C TYR A 150 -16.04 12.79 -22.01
N HIS A 151 -16.59 12.28 -23.12
CA HIS A 151 -17.06 10.91 -23.20
C HIS A 151 -16.86 10.27 -24.58
N LEU A 152 -16.86 8.95 -24.61
CA LEU A 152 -16.87 8.11 -25.80
C LEU A 152 -17.82 6.93 -25.56
N THR A 153 -18.86 6.84 -26.39
CA THR A 153 -19.77 5.69 -26.44
C THR A 153 -19.45 4.85 -27.67
N PHE A 154 -19.33 3.54 -27.51
CA PHE A 154 -19.04 2.62 -28.61
C PHE A 154 -19.71 1.26 -28.41
N VAL A 155 -20.05 0.59 -29.52
CA VAL A 155 -20.47 -0.81 -29.51
C VAL A 155 -19.22 -1.68 -29.68
N SER A 156 -18.99 -2.63 -28.78
CA SER A 156 -17.80 -3.47 -28.91
C SER A 156 -17.90 -4.38 -30.13
N PRO A 157 -16.89 -4.40 -31.03
CA PRO A 157 -16.94 -5.23 -32.22
C PRO A 157 -16.57 -6.70 -31.95
N GLU A 158 -16.06 -7.03 -30.77
CA GLU A 158 -15.50 -8.33 -30.41
C GLU A 158 -15.49 -8.56 -28.88
N ASP A 159 -15.48 -9.83 -28.44
CA ASP A 159 -15.25 -10.19 -27.04
C ASP A 159 -13.75 -10.04 -26.74
N ARG A 160 -13.38 -9.12 -25.84
CA ARG A 160 -11.95 -8.90 -25.57
C ARG A 160 -11.67 -8.18 -24.25
N LEU A 161 -10.48 -8.43 -23.70
CA LEU A 161 -9.88 -7.59 -22.67
C LEU A 161 -9.46 -6.24 -23.27
N VAL A 162 -9.86 -5.17 -22.59
CA VAL A 162 -9.58 -3.79 -23.02
C VAL A 162 -8.79 -3.04 -21.97
N MET A 163 -8.08 -2.02 -22.45
CA MET A 163 -7.45 -1.00 -21.65
C MET A 163 -7.96 0.35 -22.13
N TRP A 164 -8.22 1.26 -21.20
CA TRP A 164 -8.49 2.64 -21.54
C TRP A 164 -7.20 3.44 -21.57
N GLN A 165 -7.11 4.40 -22.51
CA GLN A 165 -5.97 5.29 -22.61
C GLN A 165 -6.35 6.70 -23.07
N LEU A 166 -5.65 7.67 -22.51
CA LEU A 166 -5.56 9.06 -22.97
C LEU A 166 -4.18 9.28 -23.61
N LEU A 167 -4.14 9.52 -24.92
CA LEU A 167 -2.90 9.75 -25.67
C LEU A 167 -2.69 11.25 -25.89
N ILE A 168 -1.57 11.74 -25.39
CA ILE A 168 -1.15 13.15 -25.45
C ILE A 168 0.11 13.24 -26.32
N SER A 169 0.01 13.91 -27.47
CA SER A 169 1.13 14.04 -28.42
C SER A 169 1.83 15.40 -28.38
N ASN A 170 1.33 16.35 -27.60
CA ASN A 170 1.90 17.70 -27.51
C ASN A 170 2.75 17.84 -26.24
N PRO A 171 4.04 18.20 -26.34
CA PRO A 171 4.88 18.47 -25.18
C PRO A 171 4.56 19.82 -24.53
N GLY A 172 4.88 19.95 -23.24
CA GLY A 172 4.65 21.16 -22.44
C GLY A 172 3.19 21.42 -22.12
N GLN A 173 2.42 20.36 -21.85
CA GLN A 173 0.99 20.45 -21.55
C GLN A 173 0.68 19.86 -20.18
N THR A 174 -0.20 20.50 -19.43
CA THR A 174 -0.68 20.03 -18.13
C THR A 174 -2.19 19.82 -18.16
N TYR A 175 -2.65 18.72 -17.58
CA TYR A 175 -4.06 18.34 -17.48
C TYR A 175 -4.38 17.84 -16.08
N TRP A 176 -5.63 18.03 -15.66
CA TRP A 176 -6.21 17.40 -14.49
C TRP A 176 -7.34 16.48 -14.94
N VAL A 177 -7.40 15.29 -14.36
CA VAL A 177 -8.41 14.27 -14.63
C VAL A 177 -9.05 13.87 -13.32
N ASP A 178 -10.37 13.82 -13.31
CA ASP A 178 -11.15 13.47 -12.14
C ASP A 178 -12.44 12.76 -12.55
N HIS A 179 -13.06 12.03 -11.62
CA HIS A 179 -14.36 11.39 -11.77
C HIS A 179 -14.50 10.54 -13.06
N ALA A 180 -13.60 9.58 -13.24
CA ALA A 180 -13.59 8.69 -14.39
C ALA A 180 -14.66 7.59 -14.27
N ARG A 181 -15.42 7.35 -15.35
CA ARG A 181 -16.50 6.37 -15.40
C ARG A 181 -16.38 5.48 -16.62
N CYS A 182 -16.57 4.18 -16.44
CA CYS A 182 -16.79 3.22 -17.50
C CYS A 182 -18.01 2.37 -17.16
N TYR A 183 -18.97 2.21 -18.06
CA TYR A 183 -20.19 1.45 -17.79
C TYR A 183 -20.83 0.92 -19.07
N VAL A 184 -21.66 -0.11 -18.93
CA VAL A 184 -22.49 -0.65 -20.01
C VAL A 184 -23.67 0.31 -20.25
N GLY A 185 -23.86 0.74 -21.49
CA GLY A 185 -24.96 1.58 -21.93
C GLY A 185 -24.55 2.85 -22.69
N GLU A 186 -25.57 3.59 -23.12
CA GLU A 186 -25.44 4.92 -23.73
C GLU A 186 -24.99 5.97 -22.71
N TYR A 187 -24.41 7.06 -23.20
CA TYR A 187 -23.92 8.13 -22.34
C TYR A 187 -25.02 8.77 -21.49
N VAL A 188 -24.75 8.85 -20.18
CA VAL A 188 -25.55 9.55 -19.18
C VAL A 188 -24.76 10.78 -18.70
N PRO A 189 -25.26 12.01 -18.93
CA PRO A 189 -24.58 13.23 -18.47
C PRO A 189 -24.36 13.24 -16.96
N ASP A 190 -23.15 13.60 -16.55
CA ASP A 190 -22.83 13.71 -15.14
C ASP A 190 -23.48 14.93 -14.47
N GLN A 191 -23.67 14.86 -13.15
CA GLN A 191 -24.27 15.91 -12.33
C GLN A 191 -23.27 16.39 -11.28
N ILE A 192 -22.14 16.96 -11.69
CA ILE A 192 -21.24 17.64 -10.75
C ILE A 192 -21.74 19.08 -10.52
N GLY A 193 -22.19 19.31 -9.29
CA GLY A 193 -22.73 20.53 -8.70
C GLY A 193 -22.72 20.37 -7.18
N PRO A 194 -23.24 21.34 -6.38
CA PRO A 194 -23.25 21.19 -4.92
C PRO A 194 -23.89 19.87 -4.54
N LYS A 195 -23.29 19.12 -3.61
CA LYS A 195 -23.80 17.79 -3.21
C LYS A 195 -25.12 17.98 -2.46
N LEU A 196 -26.24 17.94 -3.17
CA LEU A 196 -27.57 18.21 -2.57
C LEU A 196 -28.14 17.00 -1.80
N ARG A 197 -27.57 15.81 -1.97
CA ARG A 197 -28.09 14.53 -1.43
C ARG A 197 -27.05 13.86 -0.55
N ALA A 198 -27.52 12.94 0.29
CA ALA A 198 -26.64 12.05 1.04
C ALA A 198 -25.86 11.13 0.09
N ASP A 199 -24.61 10.84 0.42
CA ASP A 199 -23.74 9.88 -0.25
C ASP A 199 -22.95 9.03 0.78
N SER A 200 -22.02 8.21 0.29
CA SER A 200 -21.17 7.32 1.09
C SER A 200 -21.92 6.52 2.16
N PRO A 201 -22.91 5.69 1.77
CA PRO A 201 -23.71 4.93 2.71
C PRO A 201 -22.90 3.87 3.46
N PHE A 202 -23.23 3.69 4.73
CA PHE A 202 -22.89 2.54 5.54
C PHE A 202 -24.19 1.95 6.13
N PRO A 203 -24.46 0.64 6.02
CA PRO A 203 -23.78 -0.31 5.12
C PRO A 203 -23.76 0.18 3.67
N PHE A 204 -22.71 -0.16 2.93
CA PHE A 204 -22.59 0.25 1.52
C PHE A 204 -23.70 -0.37 0.67
N ASN A 205 -24.05 0.30 -0.44
CA ASN A 205 -25.11 -0.17 -1.31
C ASN A 205 -24.75 -1.54 -1.93
N GLY A 206 -25.64 -2.52 -1.77
CA GLY A 206 -25.43 -3.91 -2.17
C GLY A 206 -24.71 -4.77 -1.14
N ALA A 207 -24.38 -4.24 0.04
CA ALA A 207 -23.71 -5.02 1.09
C ALA A 207 -24.54 -6.26 1.47
N THR A 208 -23.86 -7.39 1.58
CA THR A 208 -24.44 -8.65 2.08
C THR A 208 -23.79 -9.02 3.40
N ASP A 209 -24.44 -9.90 4.15
CA ASP A 209 -23.95 -10.37 5.45
C ASP A 209 -23.77 -9.26 6.51
N VAL A 210 -24.67 -8.28 6.47
CA VAL A 210 -24.68 -7.15 7.40
C VAL A 210 -25.25 -7.56 8.76
N PRO A 211 -24.64 -7.17 9.90
CA PRO A 211 -25.18 -7.44 11.23
C PRO A 211 -26.61 -6.92 11.39
N ARG A 212 -27.43 -7.66 12.13
CA ARG A 212 -28.84 -7.27 12.37
C ARG A 212 -29.02 -5.99 13.18
N ASP A 213 -27.98 -5.59 13.92
CA ASP A 213 -27.86 -4.38 14.73
C ASP A 213 -26.97 -3.32 14.06
N ALA A 214 -26.73 -3.43 12.75
CA ALA A 214 -25.93 -2.44 12.03
C ALA A 214 -26.61 -1.07 12.04
N ALA A 215 -25.91 -0.07 12.59
CA ALA A 215 -26.28 1.32 12.45
C ALA A 215 -26.09 1.79 11.00
N LEU A 216 -26.99 2.64 10.53
CA LEU A 216 -26.89 3.32 9.25
C LEU A 216 -26.01 4.57 9.40
N GLY A 217 -25.17 4.87 8.41
CA GLY A 217 -24.31 6.07 8.38
C GLY A 217 -24.19 6.63 6.97
N TRP A 218 -24.04 7.94 6.82
CA TRP A 218 -23.90 8.59 5.51
C TRP A 218 -23.07 9.87 5.61
N SER A 219 -22.62 10.36 4.46
CA SER A 219 -22.09 11.72 4.32
C SER A 219 -23.23 12.69 3.96
N PRO A 220 -23.32 13.85 4.63
CA PRO A 220 -24.39 14.81 4.39
C PRO A 220 -24.17 15.58 3.09
N GLY A 221 -25.27 16.05 2.49
CA GLY A 221 -25.18 17.03 1.41
C GLY A 221 -24.67 18.39 1.92
N GLU A 222 -24.01 19.16 1.05
CA GLU A 222 -23.33 20.43 1.33
C GLU A 222 -24.20 21.44 2.09
N PHE A 223 -25.50 21.51 1.78
CA PHE A 223 -26.43 22.46 2.39
C PHE A 223 -27.33 21.85 3.48
N ALA A 224 -27.13 20.57 3.82
CA ALA A 224 -27.99 19.88 4.74
C ALA A 224 -27.82 20.38 6.18
N ALA A 225 -28.90 20.87 6.79
CA ALA A 225 -28.97 21.16 8.21
C ALA A 225 -29.54 19.99 9.02
N THR A 226 -30.46 19.22 8.43
CA THR A 226 -31.06 18.03 9.06
C THR A 226 -31.35 16.93 8.03
N HIS A 227 -31.63 15.72 8.52
CA HIS A 227 -31.82 14.50 7.73
C HIS A 227 -33.13 13.80 8.11
N ASP A 228 -33.84 13.27 7.12
CA ASP A 228 -34.94 12.32 7.34
C ASP A 228 -34.52 10.92 6.89
N VAL A 229 -34.71 9.91 7.75
CA VAL A 229 -34.25 8.53 7.53
C VAL A 229 -35.42 7.63 7.20
N TYR A 230 -35.32 6.94 6.08
CA TYR A 230 -36.30 5.94 5.63
C TYR A 230 -35.64 4.56 5.56
N LEU A 231 -36.28 3.51 6.07
CA LEU A 231 -35.80 2.12 6.02
C LEU A 231 -36.97 1.15 5.96
N GLY A 232 -36.87 0.10 5.13
CA GLY A 232 -37.91 -0.92 4.97
C GLY A 232 -37.54 -2.00 3.96
N ALA A 233 -38.23 -3.14 4.01
CA ALA A 233 -37.94 -4.30 3.14
C ALA A 233 -38.57 -4.22 1.74
N VAL A 234 -39.37 -3.18 1.45
CA VAL A 234 -40.08 -3.00 0.17
C VAL A 234 -39.56 -1.76 -0.54
N PHE A 235 -38.90 -1.96 -1.68
CA PHE A 235 -38.30 -0.87 -2.47
C PHE A 235 -39.28 0.25 -2.82
N GLU A 236 -40.48 -0.10 -3.28
CA GLU A 236 -41.51 0.87 -3.70
C GLU A 236 -42.00 1.75 -2.53
N ASP A 237 -42.11 1.17 -1.33
CA ASP A 237 -42.49 1.94 -0.15
C ASP A 237 -41.41 2.96 0.21
N ILE A 238 -40.14 2.58 0.09
CA ILE A 238 -39.00 3.49 0.29
C ILE A 238 -38.93 4.53 -0.80
N ASN A 239 -39.12 4.17 -2.07
CA ASN A 239 -39.06 5.13 -3.16
C ASN A 239 -40.16 6.18 -3.05
N ASP A 240 -41.40 5.79 -2.75
CA ASP A 240 -42.52 6.71 -2.80
C ASP A 240 -42.77 7.49 -1.50
N ALA A 241 -42.19 7.07 -0.37
CA ALA A 241 -42.41 7.74 0.91
C ALA A 241 -41.98 9.21 0.91
N ALA A 242 -42.70 10.03 1.67
CA ALA A 242 -42.40 11.43 1.94
C ALA A 242 -42.92 11.82 3.34
N ARG A 243 -42.52 12.99 3.88
CA ARG A 243 -43.05 13.49 5.17
C ARG A 243 -44.59 13.48 5.27
N THR A 244 -45.27 13.79 4.17
CA THR A 244 -46.74 13.84 4.11
C THR A 244 -47.41 12.49 3.91
N ASP A 245 -46.66 11.49 3.46
CA ASP A 245 -47.09 10.11 3.28
C ASP A 245 -45.90 9.18 3.59
N PRO A 246 -45.65 8.87 4.86
CA PRO A 246 -44.43 8.17 5.28
C PRO A 246 -44.43 6.68 4.94
N ARG A 247 -45.55 6.11 4.45
CA ARG A 247 -45.73 4.69 4.12
C ARG A 247 -45.25 3.68 5.18
N GLY A 248 -45.10 4.12 6.44
CA GLY A 248 -44.59 3.30 7.53
C GLY A 248 -43.07 3.09 7.56
N VAL A 249 -42.32 3.75 6.67
CA VAL A 249 -40.87 3.55 6.51
C VAL A 249 -40.02 4.75 6.97
N LEU A 250 -40.62 5.90 7.28
CA LEU A 250 -39.93 7.06 7.88
C LEU A 250 -39.64 6.79 9.35
N LEU A 251 -38.39 6.49 9.69
CA LEU A 251 -37.96 6.12 11.04
C LEU A 251 -37.46 7.30 11.88
N SER A 252 -36.89 8.33 11.24
CA SER A 252 -36.40 9.54 11.91
C SER A 252 -36.65 10.76 11.02
N GLN A 253 -37.04 11.88 11.61
CA GLN A 253 -37.30 13.12 10.88
C GLN A 253 -36.53 14.29 11.51
N GLY A 254 -35.77 15.02 10.70
CA GLY A 254 -35.06 16.22 11.11
C GLY A 254 -33.89 16.02 12.07
N GLN A 255 -33.19 14.88 12.01
CA GLN A 255 -32.02 14.66 12.86
C GLN A 255 -30.79 15.42 12.35
N THR A 256 -29.86 15.76 13.23
CA THR A 256 -28.63 16.49 12.89
C THR A 256 -27.39 15.60 12.80
N VAL A 257 -27.43 14.41 13.39
CA VAL A 257 -26.34 13.43 13.30
C VAL A 257 -26.46 12.63 12.02
N THR A 258 -25.32 12.18 11.49
CA THR A 258 -25.22 11.46 10.23
C THR A 258 -25.19 9.94 10.40
N THR A 259 -25.69 9.47 11.55
CA THR A 259 -25.88 8.06 11.87
C THR A 259 -27.28 7.81 12.41
N TYR A 260 -27.78 6.59 12.22
CA TYR A 260 -29.07 6.15 12.73
C TYR A 260 -29.01 4.67 13.11
N ASP A 261 -29.24 4.37 14.38
CA ASP A 261 -29.36 3.01 14.89
C ASP A 261 -30.82 2.54 14.80
N PRO A 262 -31.16 1.54 13.95
CA PRO A 262 -32.52 1.04 13.84
C PRO A 262 -33.06 0.50 15.18
N PRO A 263 -34.34 0.73 15.50
CA PRO A 263 -34.91 0.24 16.73
C PRO A 263 -35.07 -1.28 16.70
N GLY A 264 -34.23 -1.99 17.45
CA GLY A 264 -34.24 -3.44 17.54
C GLY A 264 -33.49 -4.12 16.40
N LEU A 265 -33.56 -5.46 16.35
CA LEU A 265 -32.81 -6.26 15.38
C LEU A 265 -33.60 -6.44 14.08
N LEU A 266 -32.98 -6.12 12.95
CA LEU A 266 -33.50 -6.39 11.59
C LEU A 266 -33.71 -7.90 11.37
N ASP A 267 -34.52 -8.35 10.42
CA ASP A 267 -34.74 -9.78 10.18
C ASP A 267 -33.53 -10.44 9.50
N PHE A 268 -33.28 -11.75 9.70
CA PHE A 268 -32.18 -12.47 9.04
C PHE A 268 -32.42 -12.63 7.53
N GLY A 269 -31.34 -12.64 6.73
CA GLY A 269 -31.36 -12.91 5.30
C GLY A 269 -32.29 -12.00 4.50
N THR A 270 -32.63 -10.84 5.05
CA THR A 270 -33.63 -9.94 4.50
C THR A 270 -32.95 -8.75 3.88
N THR A 271 -33.31 -8.45 2.63
CA THR A 271 -32.87 -7.23 1.96
C THR A 271 -33.70 -6.04 2.43
N TYR A 272 -33.04 -5.05 3.01
CA TYR A 272 -33.63 -3.77 3.36
C TYR A 272 -33.18 -2.69 2.38
N TYR A 273 -34.09 -1.78 2.08
CA TYR A 273 -33.84 -0.56 1.31
C TYR A 273 -33.94 0.63 2.24
N TRP A 274 -33.08 1.63 2.04
CA TRP A 274 -33.05 2.83 2.85
C TRP A 274 -32.66 4.05 2.04
N ARG A 275 -33.05 5.23 2.55
CA ARG A 275 -32.87 6.52 1.88
C ARG A 275 -32.74 7.61 2.93
N ILE A 276 -31.91 8.61 2.63
CA ILE A 276 -31.75 9.81 3.46
C ILE A 276 -32.18 11.04 2.67
N ASP A 277 -33.26 11.70 3.09
CA ASP A 277 -33.64 13.00 2.52
C ASP A 277 -32.94 14.13 3.26
N GLN A 278 -32.25 14.99 2.52
CA GLN A 278 -31.48 16.12 3.04
C GLN A 278 -32.37 17.36 3.16
N VAL A 279 -32.28 18.09 4.27
CA VAL A 279 -33.13 19.25 4.55
C VAL A 279 -32.26 20.46 4.81
N ASN A 280 -32.40 21.50 4.00
CA ASN A 280 -31.62 22.74 4.14
C ASN A 280 -31.93 23.52 5.42
N ALA A 281 -31.00 24.40 5.81
CA ALA A 281 -31.22 25.37 6.88
C ALA A 281 -32.36 26.35 6.54
N PRO A 282 -32.97 27.04 7.52
CA PRO A 282 -33.91 28.12 7.25
C PRO A 282 -33.28 29.27 6.45
N PRO A 283 -34.05 30.03 5.63
CA PRO A 283 -35.50 30.02 5.54
C PRO A 283 -36.08 29.15 4.41
N ASP A 284 -35.26 28.57 3.52
CA ASP A 284 -35.76 27.80 2.37
C ASP A 284 -36.22 26.40 2.79
N SER A 285 -35.50 25.75 3.74
CA SER A 285 -35.83 24.42 4.28
C SER A 285 -36.19 23.39 3.20
N THR A 286 -35.55 23.53 2.03
CA THR A 286 -35.76 22.68 0.86
C THR A 286 -35.40 21.25 1.23
N ILE A 287 -36.24 20.29 0.81
CA ILE A 287 -36.00 18.87 1.01
C ILE A 287 -35.51 18.27 -0.31
N PHE A 288 -34.31 17.70 -0.29
CA PHE A 288 -33.74 16.94 -1.39
C PHE A 288 -33.90 15.45 -1.12
N LYS A 289 -34.71 14.80 -1.96
CA LYS A 289 -34.91 13.35 -1.90
C LYS A 289 -33.58 12.62 -2.16
N GLY A 290 -33.20 11.72 -1.27
CA GLY A 290 -31.95 10.95 -1.35
C GLY A 290 -31.95 9.85 -2.40
N ASN A 291 -30.77 9.27 -2.61
CA ASN A 291 -30.63 8.02 -3.35
C ASN A 291 -31.08 6.83 -2.49
N ILE A 292 -31.60 5.78 -3.13
CA ILE A 292 -32.02 4.57 -2.43
C ILE A 292 -30.86 3.58 -2.44
N TRP A 293 -30.51 3.09 -1.26
CA TRP A 293 -29.49 2.06 -1.07
C TRP A 293 -30.14 0.79 -0.53
N GLY A 294 -29.54 -0.36 -0.81
CA GLY A 294 -30.00 -1.65 -0.29
C GLY A 294 -28.87 -2.41 0.38
N PHE A 295 -29.19 -3.21 1.40
CA PHE A 295 -28.28 -4.20 1.97
C PHE A 295 -29.05 -5.44 2.43
N THR A 296 -28.37 -6.58 2.48
CA THR A 296 -28.92 -7.85 2.94
C THR A 296 -28.28 -8.22 4.27
N THR A 297 -29.12 -8.40 5.28
CA THR A 297 -28.68 -8.84 6.61
C THR A 297 -28.11 -10.26 6.56
N GLU A 298 -27.26 -10.56 7.53
CA GLU A 298 -26.69 -11.87 7.75
C GLU A 298 -27.71 -13.01 7.78
N LEU A 299 -27.26 -14.22 7.46
CA LEU A 299 -28.07 -15.42 7.54
C LEU A 299 -28.12 -15.96 8.98
N PHE A 300 -29.23 -16.62 9.32
CA PHE A 300 -29.33 -17.31 10.60
C PHE A 300 -28.31 -18.46 10.69
N ALA A 301 -28.19 -19.24 9.61
CA ALA A 301 -27.27 -20.36 9.46
C ALA A 301 -26.56 -20.32 8.10
N TYR A 302 -25.34 -20.86 8.03
CA TYR A 302 -24.47 -20.83 6.86
C TYR A 302 -24.09 -22.23 6.42
N PRO A 303 -23.79 -22.46 5.13
CA PRO A 303 -23.27 -23.74 4.68
C PRO A 303 -21.90 -24.05 5.29
N VAL A 304 -21.74 -25.28 5.77
CA VAL A 304 -20.42 -25.84 6.08
C VAL A 304 -19.68 -26.05 4.75
N VAL A 305 -18.45 -25.54 4.69
CA VAL A 305 -17.57 -25.68 3.52
C VAL A 305 -16.53 -26.76 3.75
N ASN A 306 -15.89 -27.25 2.68
CA ASN A 306 -14.83 -28.24 2.74
C ASN A 306 -15.24 -29.57 3.42
N VAL A 307 -16.46 -30.03 3.15
CA VAL A 307 -16.96 -31.31 3.67
C VAL A 307 -16.28 -32.46 2.92
N LEU A 308 -15.70 -33.39 3.65
CA LEU A 308 -15.16 -34.63 3.09
C LEU A 308 -16.21 -35.74 3.21
N ALA A 309 -16.43 -36.50 2.14
CA ALA A 309 -17.38 -37.61 2.13
C ALA A 309 -16.66 -38.95 1.90
N ALA A 310 -16.94 -39.93 2.75
CA ALA A 310 -16.41 -41.29 2.68
C ALA A 310 -17.55 -42.30 2.81
N SER A 311 -17.45 -43.46 2.15
CA SER A 311 -18.46 -44.52 2.27
C SER A 311 -17.80 -45.88 2.39
N ASN A 312 -18.44 -46.79 3.13
CA ASN A 312 -18.07 -48.20 3.16
C ASN A 312 -18.60 -49.00 1.95
N GLY A 313 -19.40 -48.37 1.08
CA GLY A 313 -20.01 -48.98 -0.09
C GLY A 313 -19.08 -49.09 -1.30
N ILE A 314 -19.35 -50.06 -2.17
CA ILE A 314 -18.58 -50.27 -3.40
C ILE A 314 -19.20 -49.42 -4.52
N SER A 315 -18.46 -48.41 -4.97
CA SER A 315 -18.88 -47.45 -6.00
C SER A 315 -17.98 -47.53 -7.23
N GLU A 316 -18.52 -47.17 -8.40
CA GLU A 316 -17.71 -46.93 -9.60
C GLU A 316 -16.91 -45.62 -9.44
N ALA A 317 -15.78 -45.49 -10.13
CA ALA A 317 -14.87 -44.36 -9.96
C ALA A 317 -15.53 -42.97 -10.22
N THR A 318 -16.55 -42.92 -11.08
CA THR A 318 -17.27 -41.69 -11.43
C THR A 318 -18.50 -41.42 -10.58
N ALA A 319 -18.81 -42.28 -9.61
CA ALA A 319 -20.01 -42.20 -8.76
C ALA A 319 -19.62 -42.33 -7.27
N GLY A 320 -18.48 -41.75 -6.91
CA GLY A 320 -17.93 -41.82 -5.55
C GLY A 320 -18.66 -40.91 -4.56
N PRO A 321 -18.43 -41.09 -3.25
CA PRO A 321 -19.14 -40.34 -2.21
C PRO A 321 -18.88 -38.83 -2.27
N GLN A 322 -17.73 -38.40 -2.79
CA GLN A 322 -17.40 -36.97 -2.96
C GLN A 322 -18.43 -36.21 -3.81
N ASN A 323 -19.11 -36.88 -4.74
CA ASN A 323 -20.15 -36.28 -5.57
C ASN A 323 -21.34 -35.75 -4.75
N THR A 324 -21.48 -36.18 -3.48
CA THR A 324 -22.56 -35.72 -2.60
C THR A 324 -22.30 -34.38 -1.93
N VAL A 325 -21.11 -33.80 -2.09
CA VAL A 325 -20.69 -32.56 -1.42
C VAL A 325 -19.87 -31.62 -2.33
N ASP A 326 -19.63 -32.01 -3.58
CA ASP A 326 -18.78 -31.27 -4.51
C ASP A 326 -19.55 -30.28 -5.41
N GLY A 327 -20.89 -30.26 -5.31
CA GLY A 327 -21.74 -29.37 -6.09
C GLY A 327 -21.82 -29.70 -7.58
N SER A 328 -21.21 -30.80 -8.05
CA SER A 328 -21.07 -31.11 -9.48
C SER A 328 -22.40 -31.25 -10.23
N GLY A 329 -23.49 -31.56 -9.52
CA GLY A 329 -24.83 -31.63 -10.09
C GLY A 329 -25.73 -30.43 -9.86
N LEU A 330 -25.32 -29.45 -9.05
CA LEU A 330 -26.14 -28.27 -8.72
C LEU A 330 -25.99 -27.14 -9.75
N ASN A 331 -27.10 -26.51 -10.12
CA ASN A 331 -27.12 -25.27 -10.90
C ASN A 331 -27.20 -24.02 -9.99
N ALA A 332 -27.21 -22.83 -10.61
CA ALA A 332 -27.27 -21.56 -9.89
C ALA A 332 -28.59 -21.34 -9.10
N ASP A 333 -29.64 -22.08 -9.42
CA ASP A 333 -30.94 -22.05 -8.73
C ASP A 333 -31.05 -23.14 -7.64
N ASP A 334 -29.93 -23.77 -7.28
CA ASP A 334 -29.86 -24.85 -6.29
C ASP A 334 -30.65 -26.13 -6.67
N GLN A 335 -30.72 -26.39 -7.98
CA GLN A 335 -31.38 -27.56 -8.54
C GLN A 335 -30.36 -28.58 -9.04
N HIS A 336 -30.57 -29.84 -8.67
CA HIS A 336 -29.69 -30.93 -9.03
C HIS A 336 -30.06 -31.57 -10.38
N SER A 337 -29.04 -31.94 -11.14
CA SER A 337 -29.12 -32.60 -12.45
C SER A 337 -29.68 -34.03 -12.36
N ILE A 338 -29.88 -34.64 -13.54
CA ILE A 338 -30.25 -36.06 -13.70
C ILE A 338 -29.07 -36.94 -14.18
N ALA A 339 -27.86 -36.39 -14.29
CA ALA A 339 -26.71 -37.11 -14.81
C ALA A 339 -26.09 -38.00 -13.73
N ALA A 340 -25.97 -39.29 -14.01
CA ALA A 340 -25.50 -40.29 -13.04
C ALA A 340 -24.07 -40.05 -12.53
N THR A 341 -23.24 -39.31 -13.28
CA THR A 341 -21.87 -38.94 -12.91
C THR A 341 -21.81 -37.85 -11.83
N ASP A 342 -22.91 -37.15 -11.61
CA ASP A 342 -23.00 -36.03 -10.66
C ASP A 342 -23.53 -36.52 -9.31
N MET A 343 -23.58 -37.84 -9.08
CA MET A 343 -24.23 -38.44 -7.92
C MET A 343 -23.40 -39.60 -7.38
N TRP A 344 -23.57 -39.90 -6.11
CA TRP A 344 -23.03 -41.12 -5.51
C TRP A 344 -23.98 -42.30 -5.74
N LEU A 345 -23.41 -43.46 -6.06
CA LEU A 345 -24.15 -44.72 -6.19
C LEU A 345 -23.27 -45.90 -5.75
N ALA A 346 -23.74 -46.66 -4.77
CA ALA A 346 -22.98 -47.76 -4.18
C ALA A 346 -23.80 -49.03 -3.98
N ASN A 347 -23.10 -50.16 -4.01
CA ASN A 347 -23.60 -51.41 -3.46
C ASN A 347 -23.16 -51.56 -2.00
N PRO A 348 -24.01 -52.14 -1.12
CA PRO A 348 -23.60 -52.47 0.25
C PRO A 348 -22.40 -53.42 0.27
N PRO A 349 -21.50 -53.29 1.26
CA PRO A 349 -20.45 -54.27 1.51
C PRO A 349 -21.02 -55.64 1.94
N ASP A 350 -20.25 -56.71 1.74
CA ASP A 350 -20.67 -58.07 2.10
C ASP A 350 -20.86 -58.23 3.62
N ASN A 351 -22.10 -58.54 4.04
CA ASN A 351 -22.49 -58.76 5.45
C ASN A 351 -22.41 -57.53 6.37
N ASP A 352 -22.48 -56.32 5.84
CA ASP A 352 -22.51 -55.09 6.64
C ASP A 352 -23.53 -54.08 6.08
N VAL A 353 -23.93 -53.11 6.90
CA VAL A 353 -24.90 -52.07 6.51
C VAL A 353 -24.18 -50.97 5.74
N LEU A 354 -24.78 -50.49 4.65
CA LEU A 354 -24.22 -49.39 3.88
C LEU A 354 -24.27 -48.10 4.69
N SER A 355 -23.16 -47.38 4.74
CA SER A 355 -23.07 -46.05 5.34
C SER A 355 -22.29 -45.08 4.46
N ILE A 356 -22.61 -43.80 4.61
CA ILE A 356 -21.81 -42.68 4.12
C ILE A 356 -21.55 -41.73 5.29
N GLU A 357 -20.32 -41.29 5.42
CA GLU A 357 -19.79 -40.44 6.48
C GLU A 357 -19.31 -39.13 5.89
N PHE A 358 -19.56 -38.05 6.63
CA PHE A 358 -19.16 -36.70 6.31
C PHE A 358 -18.29 -36.17 7.44
N GLU A 359 -17.14 -35.61 7.09
CA GLU A 359 -16.17 -35.00 8.01
C GLU A 359 -16.04 -33.51 7.70
N PHE A 360 -16.05 -32.70 8.75
CA PHE A 360 -15.84 -31.25 8.69
C PHE A 360 -14.45 -30.88 9.23
N ASP A 361 -14.00 -29.66 8.94
CA ASP A 361 -12.70 -29.15 9.40
C ASP A 361 -12.63 -28.91 10.91
N ARG A 362 -13.78 -28.75 11.56
CA ARG A 362 -13.93 -28.52 13.00
C ARG A 362 -15.29 -28.98 13.50
N VAL A 363 -15.50 -28.88 14.81
CA VAL A 363 -16.83 -29.07 15.41
C VAL A 363 -17.72 -27.86 15.09
N TYR A 364 -18.88 -28.13 14.49
CA TYR A 364 -19.90 -27.12 14.18
C TYR A 364 -21.16 -27.32 15.03
N LYS A 365 -21.86 -26.23 15.32
CA LYS A 365 -23.22 -26.25 15.84
C LYS A 365 -24.21 -26.43 14.69
N LEU A 366 -24.56 -27.66 14.36
CA LEU A 366 -25.34 -27.96 13.16
C LEU A 366 -26.79 -27.51 13.27
N HIS A 367 -27.27 -26.86 12.21
CA HIS A 367 -28.64 -26.39 12.08
C HIS A 367 -29.50 -27.41 11.33
N GLU A 368 -29.17 -27.65 10.06
CA GLU A 368 -29.99 -28.44 9.14
C GLU A 368 -29.13 -29.10 8.07
N MET A 369 -29.53 -30.28 7.58
CA MET A 369 -29.01 -30.86 6.33
C MET A 369 -30.11 -30.85 5.27
N LEU A 370 -29.84 -30.19 4.15
CA LEU A 370 -30.65 -30.28 2.94
C LEU A 370 -30.20 -31.48 2.13
N VAL A 371 -31.16 -32.25 1.59
CA VAL A 371 -30.88 -33.49 0.87
C VAL A 371 -31.50 -33.46 -0.52
N TRP A 372 -30.66 -33.68 -1.52
CA TRP A 372 -31.04 -34.09 -2.86
C TRP A 372 -30.80 -35.59 -2.99
N ASN A 373 -31.88 -36.34 -3.16
CA ASN A 373 -31.84 -37.78 -3.31
C ASN A 373 -31.48 -38.20 -4.75
N TYR A 374 -31.05 -39.45 -4.96
CA TYR A 374 -30.60 -39.94 -6.27
C TYR A 374 -31.62 -39.67 -7.39
N ASN A 375 -31.25 -38.87 -8.39
CA ASN A 375 -32.20 -38.18 -9.28
C ASN A 375 -32.10 -38.56 -10.78
N VAL A 376 -31.59 -39.75 -11.13
CA VAL A 376 -31.56 -40.14 -12.55
C VAL A 376 -32.96 -40.21 -13.17
N GLN A 377 -33.07 -40.05 -14.49
CA GLN A 377 -34.36 -40.03 -15.22
C GLN A 377 -35.24 -41.28 -14.98
N PHE A 378 -34.62 -42.42 -14.66
CA PHE A 378 -35.32 -43.69 -14.40
C PHE A 378 -35.56 -43.98 -12.91
N GLU A 379 -35.26 -43.05 -12.01
CA GLU A 379 -35.43 -43.22 -10.57
C GLU A 379 -36.82 -43.74 -10.17
N PRO A 380 -37.96 -43.31 -10.78
CA PRO A 380 -39.28 -43.83 -10.44
C PRO A 380 -39.45 -45.34 -10.64
N VAL A 381 -38.61 -45.95 -11.48
CA VAL A 381 -38.59 -47.40 -11.76
C VAL A 381 -37.48 -48.12 -10.98
N LEU A 382 -36.28 -47.51 -10.88
CA LEU A 382 -35.11 -48.11 -10.24
C LEU A 382 -35.22 -48.08 -8.71
N GLY A 383 -35.55 -46.90 -8.15
CA GLY A 383 -35.68 -46.70 -6.71
C GLY A 383 -34.36 -46.77 -5.97
N PHE A 384 -33.27 -46.25 -6.56
CA PHE A 384 -31.95 -46.27 -5.92
C PHE A 384 -31.81 -45.18 -4.85
N GLY A 385 -32.69 -44.18 -4.82
CA GLY A 385 -32.66 -43.18 -3.78
C GLY A 385 -32.84 -43.79 -2.39
N LEU A 386 -32.13 -43.21 -1.41
CA LEU A 386 -32.26 -43.59 0.00
C LEU A 386 -33.70 -43.33 0.48
N LYS A 387 -34.22 -44.20 1.34
CA LYS A 387 -35.55 -44.03 1.93
C LYS A 387 -35.44 -43.93 3.45
N ASP A 388 -35.30 -45.03 4.16
CA ASP A 388 -35.16 -45.00 5.62
C ASP A 388 -33.67 -44.89 5.98
N VAL A 389 -33.28 -43.83 6.68
CA VAL A 389 -31.87 -43.53 7.02
C VAL A 389 -31.75 -43.20 8.50
N THR A 390 -30.83 -43.85 9.21
CA THR A 390 -30.45 -43.46 10.58
C THR A 390 -29.33 -42.44 10.50
N ILE A 391 -29.49 -41.32 11.22
CA ILE A 391 -28.52 -40.22 11.25
C ILE A 391 -27.81 -40.23 12.59
N GLU A 392 -26.48 -40.24 12.55
CA GLU A 392 -25.62 -40.26 13.72
C GLU A 392 -24.62 -39.10 13.66
N CYS A 393 -24.31 -38.52 14.81
CA CYS A 393 -23.41 -37.38 14.97
C CYS A 393 -22.24 -37.75 15.88
N SER A 394 -21.05 -37.21 15.61
CA SER A 394 -19.88 -37.36 16.48
C SER A 394 -19.01 -36.10 16.47
N VAL A 395 -18.35 -35.83 17.60
CA VAL A 395 -17.33 -34.78 17.72
C VAL A 395 -15.91 -35.29 17.47
N ASN A 396 -15.68 -36.61 17.54
CA ASN A 396 -14.35 -37.22 17.49
C ASN A 396 -14.22 -38.36 16.48
N GLY A 397 -15.32 -38.77 15.82
CA GLY A 397 -15.36 -39.88 14.86
C GLY A 397 -15.38 -41.27 15.50
N GLU A 398 -15.24 -41.37 16.83
CA GLU A 398 -15.21 -42.62 17.58
C GLU A 398 -16.53 -42.86 18.35
N ASP A 399 -17.01 -41.83 19.04
CA ASP A 399 -18.22 -41.87 19.84
C ASP A 399 -19.40 -41.28 19.06
N TRP A 400 -20.38 -42.12 18.72
CA TRP A 400 -21.51 -41.76 17.87
C TRP A 400 -22.81 -41.68 18.67
N ALA A 401 -23.54 -40.58 18.50
CA ALA A 401 -24.87 -40.36 19.06
C ALA A 401 -25.92 -40.41 17.94
N VAL A 402 -26.97 -41.20 18.13
CA VAL A 402 -28.09 -41.28 17.18
C VAL A 402 -28.95 -40.03 17.29
N LEU A 403 -29.07 -39.26 16.21
CA LEU A 403 -30.00 -38.14 16.09
C LEU A 403 -31.43 -38.66 15.89
N GLY A 404 -31.60 -39.66 15.01
CA GLY A 404 -32.87 -40.33 14.77
C GLY A 404 -32.95 -41.00 13.40
N ASP A 405 -34.08 -41.64 13.14
CA ASP A 405 -34.42 -42.21 11.84
C ASP A 405 -35.24 -41.21 11.02
N VAL A 406 -34.86 -41.01 9.76
CA VAL A 406 -35.51 -40.08 8.83
C VAL A 406 -35.86 -40.79 7.54
N GLU A 407 -37.08 -40.56 7.03
CA GLU A 407 -37.48 -40.98 5.70
C GLU A 407 -37.13 -39.88 4.68
N PHE A 408 -36.19 -40.15 3.77
CA PHE A 408 -35.84 -39.23 2.69
C PHE A 408 -36.87 -39.31 1.56
N ALA A 409 -37.36 -38.15 1.14
CA ALA A 409 -38.26 -38.04 0.01
C ALA A 409 -37.59 -38.56 -1.27
N ARG A 410 -38.38 -39.23 -2.11
CA ARG A 410 -37.91 -39.70 -3.41
C ARG A 410 -37.61 -38.52 -4.33
N ALA A 411 -36.57 -38.64 -5.15
CA ALA A 411 -36.22 -37.61 -6.13
C ALA A 411 -37.28 -37.48 -7.23
N THR A 412 -37.31 -36.32 -7.91
CA THR A 412 -38.34 -36.00 -8.92
C THR A 412 -38.04 -36.58 -10.31
N ALA A 413 -36.81 -37.03 -10.54
CA ALA A 413 -36.26 -37.47 -11.83
C ALA A 413 -36.32 -36.38 -12.91
N ARG A 414 -36.06 -35.13 -12.51
CA ARG A 414 -36.03 -33.95 -13.39
C ARG A 414 -34.77 -33.15 -13.14
N SER A 415 -34.31 -32.45 -14.16
CA SER A 415 -33.09 -31.61 -14.10
C SER A 415 -33.27 -30.31 -13.32
N ASN A 416 -34.47 -30.06 -12.80
CA ASN A 416 -34.80 -28.92 -11.95
C ASN A 416 -35.16 -29.38 -10.52
N TYR A 417 -34.44 -30.39 -10.01
CA TYR A 417 -34.76 -31.02 -8.74
C TYR A 417 -34.17 -30.22 -7.56
N GLU A 418 -35.04 -29.59 -6.78
CA GLU A 418 -34.67 -28.90 -5.53
C GLU A 418 -34.62 -29.88 -4.36
N ALA A 419 -33.84 -29.54 -3.31
CA ALA A 419 -33.83 -30.31 -2.07
C ALA A 419 -35.26 -30.42 -1.55
N ASN A 420 -35.71 -31.65 -1.32
CA ASN A 420 -37.08 -31.93 -0.89
C ASN A 420 -37.14 -32.67 0.44
N THR A 421 -35.98 -32.86 1.08
CA THR A 421 -35.87 -33.33 2.46
C THR A 421 -34.93 -32.39 3.20
N ALA A 422 -35.34 -31.99 4.39
CA ALA A 422 -34.56 -31.17 5.30
C ALA A 422 -34.52 -31.87 6.67
N VAL A 423 -33.33 -32.06 7.21
CA VAL A 423 -33.09 -32.76 8.48
C VAL A 423 -32.62 -31.75 9.50
N ASN A 424 -33.42 -31.49 10.53
CA ASN A 424 -33.08 -30.57 11.60
C ASN A 424 -32.14 -31.25 12.63
N PHE A 425 -30.99 -30.64 12.90
CA PHE A 425 -30.01 -31.11 13.88
C PHE A 425 -30.22 -30.51 15.28
N GLY A 426 -31.08 -29.51 15.42
CA GLY A 426 -31.42 -28.90 16.72
C GLY A 426 -30.24 -28.20 17.40
N GLY A 427 -29.17 -27.85 16.67
CA GLY A 427 -27.97 -27.25 17.25
C GLY A 427 -26.97 -28.25 17.83
N VAL A 428 -27.03 -29.53 17.43
CA VAL A 428 -26.06 -30.54 17.89
C VAL A 428 -24.63 -30.17 17.46
N ALA A 429 -23.69 -30.23 18.40
CA ALA A 429 -22.26 -30.09 18.14
C ALA A 429 -21.71 -31.36 17.47
N ALA A 430 -21.19 -31.25 16.25
CA ALA A 430 -20.60 -32.38 15.54
C ALA A 430 -19.51 -31.92 14.56
N GLN A 431 -18.49 -32.77 14.40
CA GLN A 431 -17.51 -32.69 13.31
C GLN A 431 -17.76 -33.79 12.27
N PHE A 432 -18.42 -34.88 12.67
CA PHE A 432 -18.69 -36.03 11.82
C PHE A 432 -20.17 -36.37 11.81
N ILE A 433 -20.71 -36.65 10.62
CA ILE A 433 -22.07 -37.15 10.41
C ILE A 433 -22.02 -38.49 9.70
N ARG A 434 -22.79 -39.48 10.16
CA ARG A 434 -22.96 -40.77 9.48
C ARG A 434 -24.42 -40.96 9.11
N LEU A 435 -24.65 -41.34 7.86
CA LEU A 435 -25.94 -41.79 7.36
C LEU A 435 -25.87 -43.31 7.17
N THR A 436 -26.57 -44.03 8.04
CA THR A 436 -26.70 -45.48 7.97
C THR A 436 -27.96 -45.83 7.17
N VAL A 437 -27.79 -46.51 6.03
CA VAL A 437 -28.87 -46.77 5.07
C VAL A 437 -29.66 -48.00 5.48
N ASN A 438 -30.91 -47.81 5.92
CA ASN A 438 -31.80 -48.89 6.32
C ASN A 438 -32.63 -49.43 5.14
N SER A 439 -33.04 -48.55 4.21
CA SER A 439 -33.82 -48.95 3.04
C SER A 439 -33.72 -47.93 1.89
N GLY A 440 -34.21 -48.33 0.71
CA GLY A 440 -34.28 -47.51 -0.50
C GLY A 440 -35.66 -47.63 -1.13
N TRP A 441 -35.96 -46.78 -2.12
CA TRP A 441 -37.30 -46.73 -2.73
C TRP A 441 -37.61 -47.94 -3.63
N GLY A 442 -36.61 -48.73 -4.02
CA GLY A 442 -36.72 -49.85 -4.96
C GLY A 442 -36.15 -51.17 -4.42
N PRO A 443 -36.43 -52.31 -5.10
CA PRO A 443 -36.05 -53.64 -4.65
C PRO A 443 -34.64 -54.07 -5.07
N MET A 444 -33.89 -53.21 -5.79
CA MET A 444 -32.68 -53.59 -6.52
C MET A 444 -31.41 -53.69 -5.67
N GLY A 445 -31.44 -53.30 -4.39
CA GLY A 445 -30.34 -53.47 -3.45
C GLY A 445 -29.12 -52.55 -3.67
N GLN A 446 -29.25 -51.55 -4.55
CA GLN A 446 -28.28 -50.49 -4.79
C GLN A 446 -28.84 -49.16 -4.28
N PHE A 447 -27.97 -48.29 -3.77
CA PHE A 447 -28.34 -47.07 -3.07
C PHE A 447 -27.52 -45.89 -3.56
N GLY A 448 -28.14 -44.73 -3.70
CA GLY A 448 -27.48 -43.52 -4.15
C GLY A 448 -28.02 -42.26 -3.50
N LEU A 449 -27.24 -41.20 -3.63
CA LEU A 449 -27.53 -39.86 -3.13
C LEU A 449 -26.98 -38.84 -4.13
N SER A 450 -27.70 -37.76 -4.35
CA SER A 450 -27.24 -36.71 -5.27
C SER A 450 -26.33 -35.74 -4.54
N GLU A 451 -26.84 -35.04 -3.54
CA GLU A 451 -26.12 -33.98 -2.83
C GLU A 451 -26.67 -33.84 -1.42
N VAL A 452 -25.81 -33.45 -0.47
CA VAL A 452 -26.20 -32.96 0.84
C VAL A 452 -25.51 -31.63 1.13
N ARG A 453 -26.26 -30.72 1.76
CA ARG A 453 -25.70 -29.47 2.27
C ARG A 453 -25.97 -29.35 3.75
N PHE A 454 -24.90 -29.30 4.54
CA PHE A 454 -24.98 -29.04 5.98
C PHE A 454 -24.96 -27.54 6.23
N LEU A 455 -25.91 -27.05 7.02
CA LEU A 455 -25.98 -25.68 7.52
C LEU A 455 -25.61 -25.67 9.00
N TYR A 456 -24.88 -24.65 9.45
CA TYR A 456 -24.51 -24.47 10.86
C TYR A 456 -24.88 -23.09 11.38
N ILE A 457 -25.15 -23.03 12.69
CA ILE A 457 -25.34 -21.78 13.43
C ILE A 457 -23.95 -21.27 13.85
N PRO A 458 -23.53 -20.04 13.50
CA PRO A 458 -22.24 -19.51 13.92
C PRO A 458 -22.16 -19.44 15.45
N ALA A 459 -21.42 -20.35 16.09
CA ALA A 459 -21.31 -20.40 17.54
C ALA A 459 -20.06 -19.68 18.06
N LEU A 460 -19.01 -19.59 17.24
CA LEU A 460 -17.74 -18.93 17.58
C LEU A 460 -17.82 -17.42 17.30
N ALA A 461 -16.98 -16.66 18.00
CA ALA A 461 -16.66 -15.30 17.59
C ALA A 461 -15.92 -15.33 16.24
N ARG A 462 -16.21 -14.36 15.37
CA ARG A 462 -15.66 -14.26 14.00
C ARG A 462 -15.42 -12.80 13.62
N GLU A 463 -14.78 -12.58 12.48
CA GLU A 463 -14.53 -11.22 11.93
C GLU A 463 -13.88 -10.27 12.95
N PRO A 464 -12.68 -10.59 13.44
CA PRO A 464 -11.97 -9.76 14.41
C PRO A 464 -11.63 -8.37 13.83
N GLN A 465 -11.59 -7.39 14.71
CA GLN A 465 -11.03 -6.06 14.50
C GLN A 465 -10.12 -5.73 15.69
N PRO A 466 -8.83 -5.40 15.48
CA PRO A 466 -8.11 -5.43 14.21
C PRO A 466 -8.21 -6.81 13.51
N ALA A 467 -8.19 -6.78 12.17
CA ALA A 467 -8.22 -8.01 11.38
C ALA A 467 -7.06 -8.94 11.76
N ASP A 468 -7.25 -10.25 11.60
CA ASP A 468 -6.19 -11.21 11.88
C ASP A 468 -4.96 -10.94 10.99
N GLY A 469 -3.79 -10.82 11.62
CA GLY A 469 -2.53 -10.44 10.99
C GLY A 469 -2.36 -8.94 10.72
N ALA A 470 -3.25 -8.07 11.23
CA ALA A 470 -3.12 -6.62 11.03
C ALA A 470 -1.78 -6.08 11.53
N MET A 471 -1.19 -5.14 10.79
CA MET A 471 0.06 -4.45 11.13
C MET A 471 -0.21 -2.97 11.37
N ASP A 472 0.77 -2.27 11.97
CA ASP A 472 0.72 -0.83 12.27
C ASP A 472 -0.54 -0.40 13.02
N VAL A 473 -1.01 -1.27 13.92
CA VAL A 473 -2.19 -1.01 14.73
C VAL A 473 -1.87 0.01 15.81
N ASP A 474 -2.72 1.02 15.99
CA ASP A 474 -2.59 1.99 17.08
C ASP A 474 -2.63 1.26 18.45
N PRO A 475 -1.67 1.46 19.36
CA PRO A 475 -1.70 0.90 20.71
C PRO A 475 -2.93 1.31 21.54
N GLU A 476 -3.68 2.34 21.14
CA GLU A 476 -4.96 2.73 21.73
C GLU A 476 -6.17 2.02 21.11
N THR A 477 -5.95 1.08 20.18
CA THR A 477 -7.05 0.38 19.49
C THR A 477 -7.94 -0.40 20.46
N ALA A 478 -9.24 -0.46 20.14
CA ALA A 478 -10.15 -1.40 20.75
C ALA A 478 -10.25 -2.67 19.90
N LEU A 479 -10.36 -3.80 20.58
CA LEU A 479 -10.69 -5.08 19.95
C LEU A 479 -12.21 -5.16 19.78
N SER A 480 -12.69 -5.66 18.65
CA SER A 480 -14.09 -6.01 18.45
C SER A 480 -14.23 -7.21 17.53
N TRP A 481 -15.38 -7.87 17.60
CA TRP A 481 -15.64 -9.09 16.84
C TRP A 481 -17.13 -9.20 16.57
N ARG A 482 -17.47 -10.09 15.64
CA ARG A 482 -18.84 -10.55 15.47
C ARG A 482 -19.10 -11.70 16.44
N ALA A 483 -20.08 -11.51 17.32
CA ALA A 483 -20.44 -12.49 18.35
C ALA A 483 -20.99 -13.79 17.75
N GLY A 484 -20.81 -14.89 18.49
CA GLY A 484 -21.55 -16.12 18.23
C GLY A 484 -23.06 -15.87 18.36
N ARG A 485 -23.86 -16.53 17.52
CA ARG A 485 -25.30 -16.30 17.34
C ARG A 485 -26.10 -16.41 18.64
N ASP A 486 -25.72 -17.34 19.50
CA ASP A 486 -26.37 -17.61 20.78
C ASP A 486 -25.53 -17.13 21.97
N ALA A 487 -24.43 -16.41 21.72
CA ALA A 487 -23.55 -15.91 22.77
C ALA A 487 -24.27 -14.86 23.61
N THR A 488 -24.16 -15.00 24.92
CA THR A 488 -24.69 -14.04 25.91
C THR A 488 -23.58 -13.31 26.65
N ALA A 489 -22.35 -13.84 26.57
CA ALA A 489 -21.13 -13.23 27.07
C ALA A 489 -19.92 -13.76 26.27
N HIS A 490 -18.76 -13.16 26.52
CA HIS A 490 -17.51 -13.45 25.84
C HIS A 490 -16.37 -13.42 26.84
N ASP A 491 -15.59 -14.50 26.89
CA ASP A 491 -14.34 -14.56 27.62
C ASP A 491 -13.21 -14.15 26.66
N VAL A 492 -12.56 -13.01 26.94
CA VAL A 492 -11.54 -12.41 26.07
C VAL A 492 -10.16 -12.77 26.60
N TYR A 493 -9.33 -13.33 25.73
CA TYR A 493 -7.96 -13.71 26.03
C TYR A 493 -6.99 -12.89 25.18
N LEU A 494 -5.90 -12.40 25.77
CA LEU A 494 -4.90 -11.57 25.09
C LEU A 494 -3.51 -11.84 25.68
N GLY A 495 -2.48 -11.85 24.83
CA GLY A 495 -1.09 -12.00 25.24
C GLY A 495 -0.11 -11.83 24.08
N SER A 496 1.19 -11.84 24.36
CA SER A 496 2.26 -11.80 23.35
C SER A 496 2.81 -13.18 22.99
N ASP A 497 2.15 -14.26 23.45
CA ASP A 497 2.48 -15.66 23.18
C ASP A 497 1.22 -16.38 22.74
N ALA A 498 1.21 -16.89 21.50
CA ALA A 498 0.05 -17.54 20.89
C ALA A 498 -0.40 -18.79 21.67
N GLU A 499 0.53 -19.49 22.33
CA GLU A 499 0.24 -20.73 23.08
C GLU A 499 -0.11 -20.44 24.56
N GLY A 500 0.11 -19.21 25.01
CA GLY A 500 0.09 -18.80 26.42
C GLY A 500 -0.95 -17.74 26.77
N LEU A 501 -2.07 -17.69 26.04
CA LEU A 501 -3.08 -16.65 26.23
C LEU A 501 -3.69 -16.67 27.64
N SER A 502 -3.83 -15.49 28.25
CA SER A 502 -4.45 -15.30 29.57
C SER A 502 -5.80 -14.62 29.42
N LEU A 503 -6.78 -15.02 30.23
CA LEU A 503 -8.08 -14.36 30.30
C LEU A 503 -7.87 -12.93 30.82
N VAL A 504 -8.25 -11.94 30.02
CA VAL A 504 -8.15 -10.52 30.39
C VAL A 504 -9.48 -9.95 30.88
N ASP A 505 -10.61 -10.41 30.32
CA ASP A 505 -11.94 -9.98 30.77
C ASP A 505 -13.07 -10.96 30.37
N ALA A 506 -14.23 -10.82 31.00
CA ALA A 506 -15.47 -11.52 30.67
C ALA A 506 -16.61 -10.50 30.49
N ILE A 507 -17.07 -10.30 29.26
CA ILE A 507 -17.95 -9.18 28.88
C ILE A 507 -19.22 -9.63 28.17
N VAL A 508 -20.29 -8.82 28.27
CA VAL A 508 -21.56 -9.10 27.57
C VAL A 508 -21.56 -8.56 26.12
N GLY A 509 -20.80 -7.51 25.86
CA GLY A 509 -20.67 -6.92 24.52
C GLY A 509 -19.69 -7.66 23.61
N SER A 510 -19.52 -7.16 22.38
CA SER A 510 -18.61 -7.71 21.38
C SER A 510 -17.43 -6.78 21.06
N SER A 511 -17.01 -5.99 22.05
CA SER A 511 -15.84 -5.12 21.98
C SER A 511 -15.17 -4.98 23.34
N PHE A 512 -13.84 -4.92 23.33
CA PHE A 512 -12.97 -4.83 24.48
C PHE A 512 -11.84 -3.84 24.19
N ALA A 513 -11.63 -2.85 25.06
CA ALA A 513 -10.49 -1.94 24.97
C ALA A 513 -9.39 -2.40 25.94
N PRO A 514 -8.22 -2.88 25.47
CA PRO A 514 -7.12 -3.25 26.35
C PRO A 514 -6.59 -2.03 27.13
N ASP A 515 -6.18 -2.24 28.40
CA ASP A 515 -5.68 -1.15 29.25
C ASP A 515 -4.35 -0.56 28.75
N GLU A 516 -3.44 -1.40 28.22
CA GLU A 516 -2.16 -0.95 27.66
C GLU A 516 -1.63 -1.97 26.63
N LEU A 517 -1.47 -1.54 25.39
CA LEU A 517 -0.69 -2.24 24.38
C LEU A 517 0.67 -1.56 24.24
N THR A 518 1.74 -2.33 24.01
CA THR A 518 3.09 -1.78 23.82
C THR A 518 3.36 -1.52 22.35
N PHE A 519 4.07 -0.43 22.01
CA PHE A 519 4.57 -0.19 20.64
C PHE A 519 5.44 -1.36 20.12
N GLY A 520 5.42 -1.60 18.81
CA GLY A 520 6.29 -2.57 18.12
C GLY A 520 6.13 -4.01 18.62
N THR A 521 4.93 -4.38 19.08
CA THR A 521 4.66 -5.68 19.71
C THR A 521 3.55 -6.42 18.97
N THR A 522 3.79 -7.70 18.66
CA THR A 522 2.76 -8.60 18.16
C THR A 522 1.98 -9.19 19.33
N TYR A 523 0.66 -9.04 19.28
CA TYR A 523 -0.29 -9.62 20.21
C TYR A 523 -1.09 -10.72 19.52
N TYR A 524 -1.43 -11.73 20.32
CA TYR A 524 -2.35 -12.81 19.99
C TYR A 524 -3.55 -12.71 20.91
N TRP A 525 -4.73 -12.98 20.38
CA TRP A 525 -5.96 -12.88 21.13
C TRP A 525 -7.00 -13.88 20.64
N ARG A 526 -7.92 -14.24 21.53
CA ARG A 526 -8.99 -15.19 21.28
C ARG A 526 -10.22 -14.77 22.04
N VAL A 527 -11.40 -15.02 21.48
CA VAL A 527 -12.66 -14.78 22.15
C VAL A 527 -13.46 -16.08 22.21
N ASP A 528 -13.74 -16.54 23.43
CA ASP A 528 -14.58 -17.71 23.66
C ASP A 528 -16.02 -17.22 23.87
N ALA A 529 -16.94 -17.71 23.04
CA ALA A 529 -18.36 -17.34 23.07
C ALA A 529 -19.09 -18.16 24.14
N VAL A 530 -19.73 -17.48 25.09
CA VAL A 530 -20.36 -18.09 26.26
C VAL A 530 -21.88 -18.06 26.14
N SER A 531 -22.49 -19.24 26.19
CA SER A 531 -23.93 -19.47 26.24
C SER A 531 -24.23 -20.53 27.31
N ASP A 532 -25.20 -21.43 27.08
CA ASP A 532 -25.32 -22.67 27.86
C ASP A 532 -24.08 -23.58 27.70
N GLU A 533 -23.37 -23.41 26.58
CA GLU A 533 -22.09 -24.04 26.26
C GLU A 533 -21.04 -22.97 25.93
N VAL A 534 -19.76 -23.30 26.12
CA VAL A 534 -18.63 -22.42 25.75
C VAL A 534 -18.05 -22.89 24.42
N TRP A 535 -17.99 -21.99 23.46
CA TRP A 535 -17.40 -22.22 22.14
C TRP A 535 -16.08 -21.48 22.03
N THR A 536 -14.99 -22.24 22.07
CA THR A 536 -13.63 -21.69 21.97
C THR A 536 -13.40 -21.10 20.59
N GLY A 537 -12.97 -19.84 20.55
CA GLY A 537 -12.72 -19.10 19.30
C GLY A 537 -11.41 -19.48 18.62
N ASP A 538 -11.21 -18.95 17.41
CA ASP A 538 -9.91 -19.00 16.73
C ASP A 538 -8.94 -17.99 17.36
N VAL A 539 -7.64 -18.30 17.32
CA VAL A 539 -6.59 -17.38 17.78
C VAL A 539 -6.24 -16.43 16.64
N TRP A 540 -6.40 -15.14 16.87
CA TRP A 540 -6.07 -14.06 15.95
C TRP A 540 -4.82 -13.31 16.42
N SER A 541 -4.20 -12.56 15.53
CA SER A 541 -3.01 -11.77 15.79
C SER A 541 -3.10 -10.35 15.24
N PHE A 542 -2.35 -9.43 15.83
CA PHE A 542 -2.06 -8.12 15.24
C PHE A 542 -0.74 -7.58 15.79
N SER A 543 -0.11 -6.65 15.06
CA SER A 543 1.12 -5.97 15.50
C SER A 543 0.86 -4.48 15.62
N THR A 544 1.26 -3.91 16.75
CA THR A 544 1.16 -2.47 16.99
C THR A 544 2.21 -1.70 16.22
N GLN A 545 1.91 -0.45 15.85
CA GLN A 545 2.90 0.46 15.26
C GLN A 545 4.12 0.59 16.18
N GLU A 546 5.29 0.88 15.63
CA GLU A 546 6.52 1.05 16.43
C GLU A 546 6.63 2.44 17.04
N TYR A 547 6.08 3.46 16.37
CA TYR A 547 6.23 4.85 16.77
C TYR A 547 4.95 5.66 16.56
N ALA A 548 4.63 6.53 17.51
CA ALA A 548 3.67 7.60 17.36
C ALA A 548 4.34 8.87 16.82
N MET A 549 3.76 9.44 15.76
CA MET A 549 4.29 10.61 15.09
C MET A 549 4.18 11.87 15.98
N ILE A 550 5.29 12.61 16.08
CA ILE A 550 5.35 13.95 16.70
C ILE A 550 5.23 15.02 15.62
N ASP A 551 5.98 14.86 14.52
CA ASP A 551 5.94 15.72 13.36
C ASP A 551 6.44 14.97 12.12
N GLY A 552 5.56 14.78 11.15
CA GLY A 552 5.96 14.34 9.80
C GLY A 552 6.10 15.53 8.85
N PHE A 553 5.98 16.77 9.33
CA PHE A 553 6.05 18.01 8.53
C PHE A 553 4.98 18.19 7.44
N GLU A 554 4.06 17.22 7.26
CA GLU A 554 2.99 17.24 6.25
C GLU A 554 1.89 18.28 6.45
N ALA A 555 1.74 18.81 7.66
CA ALA A 555 0.63 19.71 8.01
C ALA A 555 0.87 21.19 7.68
N TYR A 556 2.11 21.58 7.35
CA TYR A 556 2.48 22.98 7.14
C TYR A 556 2.12 23.45 5.73
N THR A 557 1.63 24.69 5.61
CA THR A 557 1.26 25.31 4.33
C THR A 557 2.14 26.54 4.04
N ASP A 558 1.92 27.18 2.89
CA ASP A 558 2.60 28.43 2.53
C ASP A 558 1.82 29.68 3.01
N ASP A 559 0.76 29.51 3.82
CA ASP A 559 -0.08 30.60 4.33
C ASP A 559 0.46 31.17 5.66
N ILE A 560 1.29 32.22 5.52
CA ILE A 560 1.82 32.98 6.66
C ILE A 560 0.71 33.73 7.41
N ASP A 561 -0.30 34.25 6.71
CA ASP A 561 -1.33 35.09 7.33
C ASP A 561 -2.26 34.24 8.25
N ALA A 562 -2.43 32.96 7.93
CA ALA A 562 -3.11 31.97 8.76
C ALA A 562 -2.24 31.43 9.92
N GLY A 563 -0.92 31.66 9.90
CA GLY A 563 0.02 31.12 10.89
C GLY A 563 0.29 29.61 10.70
N GLU A 564 0.20 29.14 9.45
CA GLU A 564 0.34 27.72 9.10
C GLU A 564 1.72 27.40 8.49
N ALA A 565 2.62 28.38 8.40
CA ALA A 565 3.96 28.16 7.89
C ALA A 565 4.81 27.38 8.90
N ILE A 566 5.77 26.61 8.39
CA ILE A 566 6.61 25.72 9.22
C ILE A 566 7.35 26.45 10.36
N PHE A 567 7.79 27.69 10.13
CA PHE A 567 8.48 28.53 11.12
C PHE A 567 7.54 29.16 12.17
N ASP A 568 6.22 29.12 11.97
CA ASP A 568 5.26 29.53 13.00
C ASP A 568 5.18 28.49 14.13
N THR A 569 5.51 27.23 13.83
CA THR A 569 5.56 26.13 14.81
C THR A 569 6.98 25.83 15.28
N TRP A 570 7.96 25.83 14.38
CA TRP A 570 9.37 25.61 14.68
C TRP A 570 10.11 26.95 14.70
N ILE A 571 10.28 27.48 15.90
CA ILE A 571 10.87 28.78 16.18
C ILE A 571 12.37 28.75 15.93
N ASP A 572 12.85 29.69 15.13
CA ASP A 572 14.24 29.76 14.67
C ASP A 572 15.00 31.00 15.18
N GLY A 573 16.18 31.25 14.59
CA GLY A 573 17.11 32.31 14.92
C GLY A 573 16.54 33.71 14.90
N TRP A 574 15.47 33.96 14.14
CA TRP A 574 14.81 35.26 14.08
C TRP A 574 14.09 35.61 15.38
N VAL A 575 13.68 34.59 16.15
CA VAL A 575 12.95 34.74 17.40
C VAL A 575 13.83 34.33 18.60
N ASN A 576 14.53 33.21 18.49
CA ASN A 576 15.35 32.66 19.58
C ASN A 576 16.80 33.20 19.62
N ASN A 577 17.17 34.10 18.70
CA ASN A 577 18.49 34.75 18.61
C ASN A 577 19.67 33.79 18.43
N THR A 578 19.45 32.67 17.73
CA THR A 578 20.49 31.73 17.27
C THR A 578 20.78 31.88 15.77
N GLY A 579 21.69 31.07 15.23
CA GLY A 579 22.05 31.11 13.80
C GLY A 579 21.11 30.36 12.86
N SER A 580 19.95 29.87 13.33
CA SER A 580 19.06 29.03 12.51
C SER A 580 18.12 29.83 11.62
N THR A 581 17.70 29.21 10.51
CA THR A 581 16.47 29.58 9.80
C THR A 581 15.70 28.32 9.47
N VAL A 582 14.43 28.25 9.87
CA VAL A 582 13.53 27.13 9.57
C VAL A 582 12.71 27.48 8.33
N GLY A 583 12.70 26.58 7.35
CA GLY A 583 12.06 26.86 6.07
C GLY A 583 12.97 27.62 5.09
N TYR A 584 12.51 27.71 3.84
CA TYR A 584 13.07 28.61 2.83
C TYR A 584 12.58 30.05 3.01
N PHE A 585 13.28 31.00 2.38
CA PHE A 585 12.86 32.41 2.41
C PHE A 585 11.68 32.72 1.49
N ASP A 586 11.47 31.89 0.48
CA ASP A 586 10.39 32.01 -0.49
C ASP A 586 9.58 30.70 -0.48
N ALA A 587 8.28 30.81 -0.74
CA ALA A 587 7.41 29.64 -0.87
C ALA A 587 7.84 28.77 -2.08
N PRO A 588 7.77 27.44 -1.99
CA PRO A 588 7.31 26.68 -0.84
C PRO A 588 8.30 26.73 0.33
N PHE A 589 7.82 27.00 1.55
CA PHE A 589 8.69 27.18 2.70
C PHE A 589 9.29 25.86 3.18
N ALA A 590 8.54 24.76 3.12
CA ALA A 590 9.05 23.42 3.38
C ALA A 590 9.70 22.83 2.12
N GLU A 591 10.61 21.87 2.30
CA GLU A 591 11.32 21.20 1.21
C GLU A 591 10.46 20.08 0.61
N ARG A 592 10.21 20.09 -0.70
CA ARG A 592 9.31 19.15 -1.39
C ARG A 592 10.02 18.12 -2.28
N THR A 593 11.33 18.18 -2.39
CA THR A 593 12.14 17.30 -3.26
C THR A 593 13.10 16.42 -2.48
N ILE A 594 13.61 16.89 -1.35
CA ILE A 594 14.43 16.10 -0.41
C ILE A 594 13.52 15.76 0.76
N VAL A 595 12.77 14.68 0.62
CA VAL A 595 11.74 14.22 1.56
C VAL A 595 12.03 12.77 1.93
N HIS A 596 11.86 12.39 3.20
CA HIS A 596 12.06 11.00 3.64
C HIS A 596 10.80 10.19 3.37
N ASN A 597 9.66 10.73 3.79
CA ASN A 597 8.33 10.18 3.60
C ASN A 597 7.32 11.31 3.46
N GLY A 598 6.18 11.07 2.80
CA GLY A 598 5.17 12.12 2.60
C GLY A 598 5.53 13.14 1.51
N ARG A 599 5.08 14.38 1.67
CA ARG A 599 5.14 15.46 0.67
C ARG A 599 6.25 16.46 0.97
N GLN A 600 6.69 16.60 2.22
CA GLN A 600 7.64 17.64 2.59
C GLN A 600 8.44 17.36 3.85
N SER A 601 9.68 17.87 3.89
CA SER A 601 10.55 17.84 5.07
C SER A 601 10.89 19.25 5.55
N MET A 602 11.44 19.37 6.76
CA MET A 602 11.92 20.65 7.29
C MET A 602 13.35 20.95 6.83
N PRO A 603 13.58 21.98 5.98
CA PRO A 603 14.91 22.53 5.81
C PRO A 603 15.27 23.39 7.05
N LEU A 604 16.38 23.05 7.69
CA LEU A 604 16.99 23.82 8.77
C LEU A 604 18.35 24.36 8.30
N LEU A 605 18.37 25.65 7.98
CA LEU A 605 19.59 26.37 7.70
C LEU A 605 20.27 26.71 9.03
N TYR A 606 21.60 26.60 9.09
CA TYR A 606 22.40 27.00 10.23
C TYR A 606 23.53 27.93 9.79
N ASP A 607 23.79 28.97 10.57
CA ASP A 607 24.94 29.86 10.44
C ASP A 607 25.60 30.07 11.80
N ASN A 608 26.65 29.28 12.04
CA ASN A 608 27.44 29.35 13.27
C ASN A 608 28.69 30.22 13.13
N THR A 609 28.76 31.09 12.11
CA THR A 609 29.92 31.99 11.90
C THR A 609 29.95 33.16 12.88
N SER A 610 28.80 33.49 13.48
CA SER A 610 28.62 34.58 14.43
C SER A 610 28.05 34.11 15.76
N SER A 611 28.28 34.90 16.82
CA SER A 611 27.72 34.62 18.15
C SER A 611 26.19 34.51 18.06
N PRO A 612 25.57 33.49 18.67
CA PRO A 612 26.12 32.65 19.75
C PRO A 612 26.88 31.40 19.29
N PHE A 613 27.14 31.24 17.99
CA PHE A 613 27.89 30.12 17.38
C PHE A 613 27.21 28.75 17.48
N TYR A 614 25.89 28.74 17.62
CA TYR A 614 25.03 27.58 17.43
C TYR A 614 23.70 28.04 16.81
N SER A 615 22.98 27.11 16.22
CA SER A 615 21.72 27.32 15.51
C SER A 615 20.69 26.34 16.04
N GLU A 616 19.49 26.79 16.38
CA GLU A 616 18.45 25.95 16.99
C GLU A 616 17.08 26.19 16.39
N ALA A 617 16.37 25.13 16.04
CA ALA A 617 14.94 25.14 15.79
C ALA A 617 14.23 24.58 17.04
N GLU A 618 13.26 25.31 17.57
CA GLU A 618 12.56 24.99 18.82
C GLU A 618 11.06 24.85 18.59
N ARG A 619 10.46 23.78 19.09
CA ARG A 619 9.01 23.55 19.08
C ARG A 619 8.51 23.38 20.50
N THR A 620 7.63 24.27 20.94
CA THR A 620 6.88 24.15 22.19
C THR A 620 5.51 23.54 21.92
N PHE A 621 5.13 22.52 22.68
CA PHE A 621 3.84 21.86 22.52
C PHE A 621 2.73 22.67 23.21
N ALA A 622 1.53 22.71 22.62
CA ALA A 622 0.37 23.41 23.20
C ALA A 622 -0.01 22.89 24.60
N SER A 623 0.32 21.65 24.90
CA SER A 623 0.23 21.04 26.23
C SER A 623 1.36 20.01 26.41
N PRO A 624 1.86 19.80 27.64
CA PRO A 624 2.90 18.81 27.90
C PRO A 624 2.51 17.42 27.40
N ARG A 625 3.45 16.75 26.72
CA ARG A 625 3.26 15.44 26.07
C ARG A 625 3.87 14.33 26.93
N ASN A 626 3.15 13.21 27.04
CA ASN A 626 3.65 12.02 27.72
C ASN A 626 4.27 11.06 26.70
N TRP A 627 5.60 10.95 26.70
CA TRP A 627 6.36 10.06 25.82
C TRP A 627 6.80 8.76 26.53
N THR A 628 6.18 8.42 27.66
CA THR A 628 6.40 7.14 28.36
C THR A 628 5.18 6.22 28.31
N VAL A 629 4.22 6.51 27.42
CA VAL A 629 3.02 5.68 27.21
C VAL A 629 3.36 4.44 26.37
N ASN A 630 2.58 3.37 26.52
CA ASN A 630 2.62 2.20 25.64
C ASN A 630 4.04 1.60 25.52
N GLY A 631 4.80 1.64 26.61
CA GLY A 631 6.18 1.14 26.68
C GLY A 631 7.20 1.89 25.80
N ALA A 632 6.90 3.11 25.36
CA ALA A 632 7.84 3.91 24.57
C ALA A 632 9.16 4.15 25.32
N ASP A 633 10.28 3.93 24.63
CA ASP A 633 11.63 4.07 25.17
C ASP A 633 12.61 4.77 24.22
N THR A 634 12.16 5.16 23.02
CA THR A 634 13.00 5.68 21.95
C THR A 634 12.34 6.90 21.29
N LEU A 635 13.12 7.97 21.08
CA LEU A 635 12.82 9.07 20.16
C LEU A 635 13.52 8.78 18.83
N ARG A 636 12.82 8.99 17.71
CA ARG A 636 13.32 8.79 16.35
C ARG A 636 13.17 10.08 15.55
N LEU A 637 14.14 10.38 14.70
CA LEU A 637 14.05 11.39 13.66
C LEU A 637 14.96 11.02 12.49
N PHE A 638 14.61 11.45 11.30
CA PHE A 638 15.43 11.28 10.10
C PHE A 638 16.12 12.58 9.75
N VAL A 639 17.41 12.51 9.43
CA VAL A 639 18.22 13.68 9.09
C VAL A 639 19.03 13.46 7.83
N ALA A 640 19.01 14.45 6.93
CA ALA A 640 19.84 14.47 5.74
C ALA A 640 20.66 15.76 5.70
N GLY A 641 21.96 15.63 5.48
CA GLY A 641 22.89 16.73 5.30
C GLY A 641 23.27 16.94 3.83
N ARG A 642 24.27 17.79 3.60
CA ARG A 642 24.87 18.01 2.28
C ARG A 642 26.38 17.84 2.36
N ALA A 643 26.94 16.93 1.57
CA ALA A 643 28.37 16.68 1.60
C ALA A 643 29.19 17.96 1.37
N PRO A 644 30.27 18.20 2.14
CA PRO A 644 31.13 19.36 1.97
C PRO A 644 31.85 19.33 0.63
N ALA A 645 32.39 20.46 0.18
CA ALA A 645 33.29 20.49 -0.97
C ALA A 645 34.46 19.49 -0.79
N PHE A 646 35.06 19.49 0.39
CA PHE A 646 36.05 18.52 0.84
C PHE A 646 36.28 18.70 2.34
N VAL A 647 36.29 17.59 3.09
CA VAL A 647 36.80 17.56 4.47
C VAL A 647 37.55 16.26 4.70
N GLU A 648 38.71 16.34 5.36
CA GLU A 648 39.41 15.19 5.94
C GLU A 648 39.19 15.24 7.45
N MET A 649 38.55 14.21 7.98
CA MET A 649 38.20 14.06 9.39
C MET A 649 39.40 13.59 10.21
N ALA A 650 39.28 13.72 11.54
CA ALA A 650 40.37 13.36 12.46
C ALA A 650 40.73 11.86 12.44
N ASP A 651 39.79 11.00 12.06
CA ASP A 651 39.97 9.55 11.88
C ASP A 651 40.56 9.19 10.49
N GLY A 652 40.77 10.18 9.62
CA GLY A 652 41.27 10.00 8.25
C GLY A 652 40.17 9.72 7.21
N THR A 653 38.90 9.75 7.61
CA THR A 653 37.76 9.66 6.69
C THR A 653 37.61 10.95 5.91
N ILE A 654 37.27 10.86 4.62
CA ILE A 654 37.06 12.01 3.73
C ILE A 654 35.62 12.01 3.25
N LEU A 655 34.96 13.17 3.35
CA LEU A 655 33.70 13.45 2.65
C LEU A 655 33.93 14.52 1.59
N MET A 656 33.31 14.33 0.42
CA MET A 656 33.32 15.33 -0.64
C MET A 656 32.08 15.22 -1.54
N ASN A 657 31.66 16.34 -2.12
CA ASN A 657 30.63 16.42 -3.15
C ASN A 657 31.25 16.67 -4.53
N ALA A 658 30.48 16.42 -5.59
CA ALA A 658 30.80 16.95 -6.91
C ALA A 658 29.58 17.01 -7.84
N ILE A 659 29.65 17.89 -8.84
CA ILE A 659 28.87 17.85 -10.08
C ILE A 659 29.79 17.67 -11.29
N GLY A 660 29.23 17.31 -12.44
CA GLY A 660 29.92 17.36 -13.73
C GLY A 660 29.29 16.44 -14.77
N ASN A 661 29.45 16.77 -16.06
CA ASN A 661 28.90 15.95 -17.16
C ASN A 661 29.53 14.57 -17.21
N ASP A 662 30.86 14.49 -17.21
CA ASP A 662 31.60 13.25 -17.02
C ASP A 662 33.11 13.53 -16.88
N ILE A 663 33.87 12.53 -16.44
CA ILE A 663 35.29 12.38 -16.74
C ILE A 663 35.36 11.53 -18.02
N TRP A 664 35.19 12.11 -19.20
CA TRP A 664 35.14 11.35 -20.46
C TRP A 664 35.56 12.19 -21.68
N ASP A 665 35.38 11.64 -22.89
CA ASP A 665 35.65 12.27 -24.18
C ASP A 665 36.97 13.04 -24.23
N ASN A 666 36.99 14.32 -24.62
CA ASN A 666 38.20 15.13 -24.79
C ASN A 666 38.47 16.12 -23.64
N ALA A 667 37.51 16.29 -22.71
CA ALA A 667 37.60 17.21 -21.58
C ALA A 667 36.74 16.73 -20.41
N ASP A 668 37.30 16.78 -19.20
CA ASP A 668 36.66 16.31 -17.97
C ASP A 668 35.90 17.43 -17.25
N GLN A 669 34.82 17.07 -16.54
CA GLN A 669 34.08 17.90 -15.59
C GLN A 669 33.89 17.15 -14.28
N PHE A 670 34.59 17.58 -13.21
CA PHE A 670 34.59 16.88 -11.92
C PHE A 670 35.27 17.70 -10.81
N ARG A 671 35.18 17.21 -9.56
CA ARG A 671 36.00 17.69 -8.44
C ARG A 671 37.20 16.76 -8.24
N TYR A 672 38.40 17.36 -8.15
CA TYR A 672 39.64 16.62 -7.89
C TYR A 672 40.30 17.10 -6.59
N VAL A 673 40.56 16.18 -5.66
CA VAL A 673 41.27 16.47 -4.42
C VAL A 673 42.61 15.73 -4.41
N TYR A 674 43.73 16.45 -4.42
CA TYR A 674 45.02 15.86 -4.77
C TYR A 674 46.22 16.40 -3.97
N LYS A 675 47.33 15.66 -4.08
CA LYS A 675 48.70 16.02 -3.67
C LYS A 675 49.65 15.86 -4.86
N ASN A 676 50.92 16.26 -4.70
CA ASN A 676 51.94 16.11 -5.75
C ASN A 676 52.73 14.81 -5.56
N LEU A 677 52.92 14.05 -6.64
CA LEU A 677 53.81 12.87 -6.70
C LEU A 677 54.96 13.13 -7.68
N SER A 678 56.21 12.90 -7.24
CA SER A 678 57.37 12.80 -8.13
C SER A 678 57.94 11.38 -8.12
N GLY A 679 58.21 10.83 -9.31
CA GLY A 679 58.66 9.46 -9.48
C GLY A 679 57.56 8.42 -9.21
N ASN A 680 57.98 7.27 -8.70
CA ASN A 680 57.12 6.10 -8.49
C ASN A 680 56.29 6.25 -7.22
N GLY A 681 55.07 5.71 -7.23
CA GLY A 681 54.17 5.78 -6.09
C GLY A 681 52.82 5.14 -6.36
N SER A 682 51.94 5.18 -5.38
CA SER A 682 50.57 4.68 -5.48
C SER A 682 49.62 5.46 -4.59
N ILE A 683 48.34 5.36 -4.91
CA ILE A 683 47.23 5.78 -4.05
C ILE A 683 46.27 4.61 -3.89
N THR A 684 45.83 4.39 -2.65
CA THR A 684 44.82 3.41 -2.26
C THR A 684 43.74 4.11 -1.46
N ALA A 685 42.47 3.75 -1.66
CA ALA A 685 41.36 4.21 -0.83
C ALA A 685 40.29 3.12 -0.75
N ARG A 686 39.57 3.06 0.38
CA ARG A 686 38.26 2.40 0.46
C ARG A 686 37.21 3.44 0.13
N VAL A 687 36.36 3.17 -0.86
CA VAL A 687 35.15 3.96 -1.12
C VAL A 687 34.08 3.37 -0.22
N ASP A 688 33.73 4.03 0.88
CA ASP A 688 32.76 3.52 1.85
C ASP A 688 31.33 3.71 1.38
N MET A 689 31.06 4.86 0.75
CA MET A 689 29.76 5.22 0.19
C MET A 689 29.99 6.04 -1.09
N LEU A 690 29.12 5.82 -2.08
CA LEU A 690 29.01 6.62 -3.29
C LEU A 690 27.53 6.85 -3.56
N ASP A 691 27.10 8.11 -3.60
CA ASP A 691 25.71 8.46 -3.90
C ASP A 691 25.47 8.38 -5.41
N VAL A 692 24.65 7.42 -5.80
CA VAL A 692 24.37 7.08 -7.20
C VAL A 692 23.03 7.66 -7.68
N SER A 693 22.33 8.40 -6.82
CA SER A 693 21.03 9.00 -7.15
C SER A 693 21.06 9.94 -8.36
N PRO A 694 22.16 10.66 -8.68
CA PRO A 694 22.17 11.54 -9.86
C PRO A 694 22.24 10.80 -11.20
N ASP A 695 22.95 9.65 -11.26
CA ASP A 695 23.15 8.85 -12.48
C ASP A 695 23.85 7.50 -12.14
N MET A 696 23.59 6.44 -12.90
CA MET A 696 24.31 5.15 -12.79
C MET A 696 25.81 5.23 -13.19
N TRP A 697 26.22 6.27 -13.89
CA TRP A 697 27.59 6.54 -14.35
C TRP A 697 28.37 7.55 -13.50
N VAL A 698 27.85 7.91 -12.31
CA VAL A 698 28.62 8.56 -11.24
C VAL A 698 29.97 7.84 -11.09
N LYS A 699 31.06 8.58 -10.86
CA LYS A 699 32.39 7.98 -10.67
C LYS A 699 33.06 8.55 -9.44
N GLY A 700 33.49 7.69 -8.52
CA GLY A 700 34.25 8.05 -7.33
C GLY A 700 35.42 7.09 -7.11
N GLY A 701 36.63 7.62 -6.91
CA GLY A 701 37.80 6.76 -6.69
C GLY A 701 39.15 7.48 -6.72
N VAL A 702 40.20 6.76 -7.10
CA VAL A 702 41.59 7.23 -7.02
C VAL A 702 42.21 7.43 -8.41
N MET A 703 42.86 8.57 -8.61
CA MET A 703 43.38 9.03 -9.90
C MET A 703 44.81 9.56 -9.81
N ILE A 704 45.63 9.21 -10.80
CA ILE A 704 46.91 9.88 -11.10
C ILE A 704 46.73 10.68 -12.41
N ARG A 705 47.02 11.97 -12.37
CA ARG A 705 46.73 12.93 -13.46
C ARG A 705 47.89 13.90 -13.68
N GLN A 706 48.18 14.26 -14.93
CA GLN A 706 49.33 15.11 -15.25
C GLN A 706 49.25 16.51 -14.64
N ASN A 707 48.07 17.13 -14.66
CA ASN A 707 47.78 18.46 -14.11
C ASN A 707 46.26 18.65 -13.98
N ALA A 708 45.83 19.83 -13.53
CA ALA A 708 44.40 20.15 -13.35
C ALA A 708 43.68 20.59 -14.64
N ASP A 709 44.33 20.52 -15.81
CA ASP A 709 43.70 20.94 -17.07
C ASP A 709 42.55 19.99 -17.45
N PRO A 710 41.47 20.47 -18.10
CA PRO A 710 40.32 19.65 -18.48
C PRO A 710 40.66 18.40 -19.31
N GLY A 711 41.61 18.50 -20.23
CA GLY A 711 42.02 17.39 -21.12
C GLY A 711 43.27 16.64 -20.67
N ALA A 712 43.70 16.73 -19.42
CA ALA A 712 44.98 16.18 -18.98
C ALA A 712 45.01 14.64 -19.04
N VAL A 713 46.17 14.10 -19.45
CA VAL A 713 46.40 12.65 -19.42
C VAL A 713 46.26 12.12 -17.99
N ASN A 714 45.58 10.98 -17.84
CA ASN A 714 45.22 10.44 -16.55
C ASN A 714 45.01 8.92 -16.59
N VAL A 715 45.09 8.32 -15.41
CA VAL A 715 44.63 6.97 -15.11
C VAL A 715 43.78 7.02 -13.84
N PHE A 716 42.59 6.45 -13.92
CA PHE A 716 41.55 6.52 -12.89
C PHE A 716 41.00 5.14 -12.60
N MET A 717 41.04 4.73 -11.34
CA MET A 717 40.35 3.54 -10.87
C MET A 717 39.16 3.99 -10.00
N ALA A 718 37.96 3.77 -10.51
CA ALA A 718 36.73 4.30 -9.90
C ALA A 718 35.73 3.20 -9.57
N MET A 719 34.92 3.45 -8.54
CA MET A 719 33.61 2.83 -8.37
C MET A 719 32.57 3.61 -9.18
N THR A 720 31.53 2.92 -9.66
CA THR A 720 30.42 3.53 -10.40
C THR A 720 29.06 3.06 -9.88
N GLY A 721 27.98 3.80 -10.18
CA GLY A 721 26.62 3.48 -9.73
C GLY A 721 25.93 2.34 -10.45
N SER A 722 26.65 1.25 -10.73
CA SER A 722 26.34 0.10 -11.59
C SER A 722 26.64 0.26 -13.08
N GLY A 723 26.78 1.49 -13.59
CA GLY A 723 27.18 1.77 -14.96
C GLY A 723 28.47 1.02 -15.31
N GLY A 724 28.38 0.09 -16.27
CA GLY A 724 29.51 -0.71 -16.72
C GLY A 724 29.99 -1.80 -15.77
N GLY A 725 29.23 -2.22 -14.76
CA GLY A 725 29.63 -3.29 -13.81
C GLY A 725 30.12 -2.79 -12.45
N GLY A 726 29.80 -1.56 -12.08
CA GLY A 726 30.03 -1.02 -10.73
C GLY A 726 31.47 -0.57 -10.43
N SER A 727 32.40 -0.75 -11.38
CA SER A 727 33.75 -0.20 -11.30
C SER A 727 34.33 0.00 -12.70
N THR A 728 35.28 0.92 -12.85
CA THR A 728 35.93 1.18 -14.14
C THR A 728 37.40 1.56 -13.98
N PHE A 729 38.24 0.96 -14.82
CA PHE A 729 39.62 1.37 -15.03
C PHE A 729 39.68 2.21 -16.30
N GLN A 730 39.81 3.51 -16.10
CA GLN A 730 39.72 4.52 -17.16
C GLN A 730 41.05 5.23 -17.37
N GLN A 731 41.30 5.62 -18.61
CA GLN A 731 42.52 6.29 -19.00
C GLN A 731 42.31 7.31 -20.12
N ARG A 732 43.16 8.34 -20.10
CA ARG A 732 43.34 9.30 -21.21
C ARG A 732 44.81 9.31 -21.62
N MET A 733 45.08 8.81 -22.82
CA MET A 733 46.46 8.54 -23.28
C MET A 733 47.18 9.76 -23.87
N THR A 734 46.43 10.74 -24.36
CA THR A 734 46.98 11.97 -24.96
C THR A 734 46.23 13.19 -24.43
N ALA A 735 46.94 14.30 -24.25
CA ALA A 735 46.32 15.53 -23.79
C ALA A 735 45.25 15.99 -24.80
N GLY A 736 44.02 16.20 -24.33
CA GLY A 736 42.85 16.52 -25.15
C GLY A 736 42.36 15.40 -26.06
N GLY A 737 42.91 14.17 -25.97
CA GLY A 737 42.43 13.01 -26.73
C GLY A 737 41.29 12.27 -26.01
N ALA A 738 40.55 11.41 -26.72
CA ALA A 738 39.42 10.67 -26.15
C ALA A 738 39.82 9.76 -24.98
N SER A 739 38.99 9.71 -23.92
CA SER A 739 39.09 8.72 -22.85
C SER A 739 38.70 7.32 -23.34
N VAL A 740 39.29 6.30 -22.74
CA VAL A 740 38.88 4.90 -22.92
C VAL A 740 38.79 4.24 -21.56
N SER A 741 37.92 3.22 -21.43
CA SER A 741 37.76 2.49 -20.17
C SER A 741 37.62 0.99 -20.38
N GLN A 742 37.98 0.25 -19.34
CA GLN A 742 37.73 -1.17 -19.19
C GLN A 742 36.87 -1.31 -17.93
N HIS A 743 35.61 -1.72 -18.10
CA HIS A 743 34.62 -1.73 -17.02
C HIS A 743 33.87 -3.06 -16.92
N THR A 744 33.79 -3.86 -17.99
CA THR A 744 33.22 -5.21 -17.91
C THR A 744 34.17 -6.19 -17.23
N TYR A 745 33.81 -6.67 -16.04
CA TYR A 745 34.55 -7.68 -15.29
C TYR A 745 33.66 -8.88 -14.97
N THR A 746 34.23 -10.08 -15.03
CA THR A 746 33.49 -11.34 -14.80
C THR A 746 33.09 -11.56 -13.35
N ASP A 747 33.74 -10.86 -12.41
CA ASP A 747 33.53 -10.95 -10.97
C ASP A 747 32.77 -9.74 -10.39
N GLY A 748 32.22 -8.88 -11.26
CA GLY A 748 31.29 -7.80 -10.88
C GLY A 748 29.81 -8.23 -10.96
N PRO A 749 28.85 -7.30 -10.75
CA PRO A 749 29.07 -5.88 -10.48
C PRO A 749 29.60 -5.60 -9.06
N PHE A 750 30.29 -4.48 -8.88
CA PHE A 750 30.80 -4.05 -7.57
C PHE A 750 29.96 -2.92 -6.98
N THR A 751 29.86 -2.86 -5.66
CA THR A 751 29.17 -1.78 -4.93
C THR A 751 30.02 -1.34 -3.74
N ALA A 752 29.90 -0.06 -3.36
CA ALA A 752 30.50 0.41 -2.12
C ALA A 752 29.85 -0.32 -0.91
N PRO A 753 30.61 -0.66 0.15
CA PRO A 753 32.01 -0.32 0.34
C PRO A 753 32.99 -1.21 -0.45
N TYR A 754 33.96 -0.61 -1.14
CA TYR A 754 34.96 -1.36 -1.93
C TYR A 754 36.30 -0.63 -2.04
N TRP A 755 37.40 -1.37 -2.22
CA TRP A 755 38.74 -0.77 -2.30
C TRP A 755 39.18 -0.55 -3.75
N VAL A 756 39.84 0.58 -3.98
CA VAL A 756 40.44 0.96 -5.27
C VAL A 756 41.89 1.40 -5.10
N ARG A 757 42.74 1.13 -6.11
CA ARG A 757 44.15 1.52 -6.13
C ARG A 757 44.63 1.84 -7.54
N VAL A 758 45.51 2.84 -7.66
CA VAL A 758 46.34 3.08 -8.85
C VAL A 758 47.81 3.09 -8.45
N THR A 759 48.66 2.40 -9.20
CA THR A 759 50.12 2.41 -9.05
C THR A 759 50.80 3.05 -10.26
N ARG A 760 51.94 3.72 -10.02
CA ARG A 760 52.84 4.26 -11.03
C ARG A 760 54.27 3.78 -10.78
N GLU A 761 54.84 3.13 -11.78
CA GLU A 761 56.23 2.64 -11.83
C GLU A 761 56.87 3.13 -13.13
N ASP A 762 57.68 4.19 -13.04
CA ASP A 762 58.18 4.99 -14.15
C ASP A 762 57.02 5.53 -15.02
N ASN A 763 56.89 5.02 -16.24
CA ASN A 763 55.78 5.33 -17.17
C ASN A 763 54.71 4.22 -17.19
N THR A 764 54.76 3.27 -16.25
CA THR A 764 53.83 2.14 -16.18
C THR A 764 52.78 2.38 -15.11
N LEU A 765 51.50 2.35 -15.47
CA LEU A 765 50.38 2.52 -14.54
C LEU A 765 49.44 1.32 -14.56
N ARG A 766 48.89 0.98 -13.40
CA ARG A 766 47.96 -0.15 -13.21
C ARG A 766 46.86 0.23 -12.23
N GLY A 767 45.63 -0.22 -12.52
CA GLY A 767 44.47 -0.09 -11.64
C GLY A 767 44.13 -1.41 -10.95
N TYR A 768 43.65 -1.34 -9.72
CA TYR A 768 43.27 -2.52 -8.94
C TYR A 768 42.02 -2.25 -8.12
N THR A 769 41.26 -3.30 -7.87
CA THR A 769 40.20 -3.30 -6.87
C THR A 769 40.40 -4.40 -5.84
N SER A 770 39.80 -4.27 -4.67
CA SER A 770 39.82 -5.31 -3.63
C SER A 770 38.55 -5.29 -2.77
N PRO A 771 38.02 -6.46 -2.37
CA PRO A 771 36.91 -6.53 -1.42
C PRO A 771 37.33 -6.25 0.03
N ASP A 772 38.60 -6.48 0.38
CA ASP A 772 39.08 -6.51 1.77
C ASP A 772 40.28 -5.58 2.04
N GLY A 773 40.87 -4.98 1.00
CA GLY A 773 42.07 -4.14 1.10
C GLY A 773 43.38 -4.94 1.15
N GLU A 774 43.32 -6.27 1.16
CA GLU A 774 44.46 -7.18 1.24
C GLU A 774 44.67 -7.95 -0.06
N ASN A 775 43.60 -8.50 -0.63
CA ASN A 775 43.61 -9.28 -1.86
C ASN A 775 43.24 -8.38 -3.06
N TRP A 776 44.24 -8.06 -3.88
CA TRP A 776 44.10 -7.09 -4.97
C TRP A 776 44.02 -7.77 -6.33
N THR A 777 42.95 -7.47 -7.08
CA THR A 777 42.78 -7.90 -8.47
C THR A 777 43.05 -6.73 -9.40
N GLN A 778 43.98 -6.89 -10.34
CA GLN A 778 44.24 -5.89 -11.38
C GLN A 778 43.03 -5.77 -12.29
N ARG A 779 42.64 -4.54 -12.61
CA ARG A 779 41.57 -4.24 -13.55
C ARG A 779 42.16 -3.65 -14.82
N GLY A 780 41.75 -4.24 -15.94
CA GLY A 780 42.24 -3.83 -17.24
C GLY A 780 43.73 -4.12 -17.50
N ASP A 781 44.21 -3.56 -18.60
CA ASP A 781 45.57 -3.75 -19.06
C ASP A 781 46.57 -2.86 -18.30
N THR A 782 47.83 -3.28 -18.28
CA THR A 782 48.93 -2.41 -17.83
C THR A 782 49.17 -1.30 -18.86
N ILE A 783 49.23 -0.06 -18.40
CA ILE A 783 49.28 1.12 -19.27
C ILE A 783 50.69 1.71 -19.29
N ALA A 784 51.21 1.97 -20.49
CA ALA A 784 52.45 2.72 -20.68
C ALA A 784 52.12 4.18 -21.07
N LEU A 785 52.18 5.09 -20.09
CA LEU A 785 51.83 6.50 -20.24
C LEU A 785 52.95 7.37 -19.67
N ALA A 786 53.63 8.12 -20.54
CA ALA A 786 54.67 9.04 -20.12
C ALA A 786 54.06 10.29 -19.47
N MET A 787 54.49 10.59 -18.26
CA MET A 787 54.06 11.78 -17.50
C MET A 787 55.29 12.54 -17.00
N THR A 788 55.21 13.87 -16.96
CA THR A 788 56.28 14.73 -16.45
C THR A 788 56.04 15.04 -14.98
N ASP A 789 57.05 14.83 -14.15
CA ASP A 789 56.94 15.12 -12.72
C ASP A 789 57.00 16.63 -12.40
N PRO A 790 56.34 17.09 -11.32
CA PRO A 790 55.40 16.32 -10.49
C PRO A 790 54.06 16.10 -11.21
N VAL A 791 53.46 14.93 -10.98
CA VAL A 791 52.06 14.65 -11.34
C VAL A 791 51.16 14.85 -10.14
N LEU A 792 49.85 14.93 -10.37
CA LEU A 792 48.85 14.98 -9.32
C LEU A 792 48.40 13.55 -8.98
N ILE A 793 48.22 13.29 -7.69
CA ILE A 793 47.72 12.00 -7.15
C ILE A 793 46.63 12.27 -6.12
N GLY A 794 45.45 11.66 -6.26
CA GLY A 794 44.30 12.09 -5.46
C GLY A 794 42.99 11.37 -5.71
N LEU A 795 41.93 11.88 -5.07
CA LEU A 795 40.54 11.43 -5.17
C LEU A 795 39.80 12.23 -6.23
N ALA A 796 39.03 11.56 -7.07
CA ALA A 796 38.20 12.17 -8.11
C ALA A 796 36.73 11.76 -7.94
N LEU A 797 35.82 12.73 -8.10
CA LEU A 797 34.38 12.52 -7.99
C LEU A 797 33.63 13.32 -9.07
N THR A 798 32.69 12.68 -9.77
CA THR A 798 31.75 13.32 -10.70
C THR A 798 30.36 12.69 -10.59
N SER A 799 29.32 13.50 -10.72
CA SER A 799 27.92 13.07 -10.65
C SER A 799 27.38 12.51 -11.96
N HIS A 800 28.08 12.75 -13.08
CA HIS A 800 27.54 12.55 -14.42
C HIS A 800 26.28 13.39 -14.73
N ASN A 801 26.02 14.41 -13.89
CA ASN A 801 24.89 15.32 -14.00
C ASN A 801 25.28 16.71 -13.46
N VAL A 802 25.41 17.71 -14.33
CA VAL A 802 25.77 19.08 -13.90
C VAL A 802 24.72 19.77 -13.03
N ASN A 803 23.49 19.28 -13.00
CA ASN A 803 22.39 19.90 -12.28
C ASN A 803 22.13 19.25 -10.92
N GLN A 804 22.78 18.12 -10.61
CA GLN A 804 22.58 17.39 -9.37
C GLN A 804 23.92 16.87 -8.83
N ALA A 805 24.22 17.22 -7.58
CA ALA A 805 25.45 16.80 -6.92
C ALA A 805 25.38 15.33 -6.50
N THR A 806 26.50 14.64 -6.61
CA THR A 806 26.77 13.37 -5.91
C THR A 806 27.62 13.65 -4.66
N SER A 807 27.73 12.66 -3.79
CA SER A 807 28.64 12.62 -2.65
C SER A 807 29.39 11.30 -2.57
N ALA A 808 30.57 11.32 -1.97
CA ALA A 808 31.32 10.11 -1.68
C ALA A 808 32.01 10.19 -0.31
N GLN A 809 32.11 9.03 0.34
CA GLN A 809 32.90 8.82 1.54
C GLN A 809 34.09 7.91 1.22
N PHE A 810 35.28 8.34 1.62
CA PHE A 810 36.50 7.55 1.50
C PHE A 810 37.16 7.36 2.85
N SER A 811 37.67 6.17 3.12
CA SER A 811 38.51 5.88 4.28
C SER A 811 39.80 5.18 3.85
N ASN A 812 40.73 5.08 4.80
CA ASN A 812 42.02 4.41 4.61
C ASN A 812 42.80 4.92 3.38
N VAL A 813 42.73 6.23 3.11
CA VAL A 813 43.46 6.84 2.00
C VAL A 813 44.95 6.83 2.29
N ALA A 814 45.70 6.06 1.49
CA ALA A 814 47.12 5.81 1.72
C ALA A 814 47.93 6.03 0.44
N PHE A 815 49.14 6.56 0.63
CA PHE A 815 50.09 6.86 -0.44
C PHE A 815 51.39 6.07 -0.26
N THR A 816 52.04 5.75 -1.38
CA THR A 816 53.45 5.33 -1.41
C THR A 816 54.26 6.23 -2.34
N GLY A 817 55.59 6.26 -2.16
CA GLY A 817 56.48 7.09 -2.97
C GLY A 817 56.67 8.51 -2.43
N ASN A 818 57.19 9.41 -3.26
CA ASN A 818 57.47 10.80 -2.89
C ASN A 818 56.24 11.69 -3.11
N VAL A 819 55.20 11.48 -2.28
CA VAL A 819 53.99 12.31 -2.26
C VAL A 819 54.17 13.47 -1.27
N THR A 820 53.98 14.70 -1.74
CA THR A 820 54.26 15.93 -0.96
C THR A 820 53.14 16.96 -1.10
N GLY A 821 53.09 17.88 -0.14
CA GLY A 821 52.09 18.95 -0.07
C GLY A 821 50.86 18.60 0.76
N ALA A 822 50.11 19.63 1.14
CA ALA A 822 48.77 19.49 1.69
C ALA A 822 47.77 19.13 0.58
N TRP A 823 46.59 18.64 0.95
CA TRP A 823 45.50 18.46 0.00
C TRP A 823 45.18 19.78 -0.73
N GLN A 824 44.97 19.69 -2.03
CA GLN A 824 44.51 20.79 -2.88
C GLN A 824 43.21 20.35 -3.56
N VAL A 825 42.28 21.29 -3.77
CA VAL A 825 41.02 21.03 -4.46
C VAL A 825 41.03 21.77 -5.80
N ALA A 826 40.76 21.06 -6.88
CA ALA A 826 40.53 21.63 -8.21
C ALA A 826 39.08 21.38 -8.65
N GLU A 827 38.47 22.44 -9.16
CA GLU A 827 37.18 22.41 -9.85
C GLU A 827 37.45 22.35 -11.34
N VAL A 828 37.38 21.16 -11.92
CA VAL A 828 37.76 20.95 -13.31
C VAL A 828 36.56 21.25 -14.19
N SER A 829 36.67 22.32 -14.99
CA SER A 829 35.72 22.74 -16.04
C SER A 829 34.29 23.10 -15.62
N VAL A 830 33.92 22.99 -14.34
CA VAL A 830 32.62 23.37 -13.80
C VAL A 830 32.78 23.84 -12.36
N ALA A 831 32.08 24.92 -11.99
CA ALA A 831 32.06 25.42 -10.62
C ALA A 831 31.34 24.41 -9.72
N GLN A 832 31.93 24.07 -8.58
CA GLN A 832 31.46 22.96 -7.75
C GLN A 832 30.66 23.45 -6.52
N PRO A 833 29.68 22.68 -6.01
CA PRO A 833 28.88 23.11 -4.87
C PRO A 833 29.71 23.16 -3.57
N ALA A 834 29.50 24.18 -2.74
CA ALA A 834 30.25 24.32 -1.48
C ALA A 834 29.89 23.24 -0.43
N GLY A 835 28.62 22.82 -0.39
CA GLY A 835 28.12 21.88 0.61
C GLY A 835 28.05 22.48 2.02
N ASN A 836 27.88 21.61 3.02
CA ASN A 836 27.81 22.05 4.42
C ASN A 836 29.20 22.17 5.05
N THR A 837 29.38 23.14 5.93
CA THR A 837 30.51 23.09 6.89
C THR A 837 30.15 22.14 8.02
N VAL A 838 30.88 21.03 8.18
CA VAL A 838 30.59 20.03 9.20
C VAL A 838 30.52 20.63 10.61
N ALA A 839 29.49 20.23 11.36
CA ALA A 839 29.23 20.65 12.73
C ALA A 839 28.42 19.55 13.44
N PRO A 840 28.58 19.39 14.77
CA PRO A 840 27.80 18.41 15.50
C PRO A 840 26.30 18.80 15.53
N LEU A 841 25.44 17.79 15.51
CA LEU A 841 23.99 17.92 15.65
C LEU A 841 23.58 17.45 17.05
N TYR A 842 22.53 18.02 17.63
CA TYR A 842 21.94 17.54 18.88
C TYR A 842 20.42 17.74 18.93
N VAL A 843 19.79 16.99 19.83
CA VAL A 843 18.40 17.21 20.26
C VAL A 843 18.42 17.61 21.73
N ALA A 844 17.59 18.58 22.11
CA ALA A 844 17.32 18.90 23.50
C ALA A 844 15.83 18.71 23.81
N LEU A 845 15.53 18.21 25.00
CA LEU A 845 14.16 18.14 25.52
C LEU A 845 14.07 18.92 26.83
N GLU A 846 12.98 19.65 27.01
CA GLU A 846 12.62 20.35 28.23
C GLU A 846 11.26 19.87 28.76
N ASP A 847 11.16 19.63 30.07
CA ASP A 847 9.89 19.28 30.72
C ASP A 847 9.11 20.52 31.16
N ALA A 848 7.82 20.37 31.45
CA ALA A 848 6.95 21.47 31.88
C ALA A 848 7.36 22.18 33.21
N THR A 849 8.46 21.75 33.85
CA THR A 849 9.05 22.42 35.01
C THR A 849 10.35 23.16 34.68
N GLY A 850 10.73 23.22 33.40
CA GLY A 850 11.93 23.89 32.91
C GLY A 850 13.22 23.07 33.06
N LYS A 851 13.13 21.75 33.28
CA LYS A 851 14.32 20.89 33.29
C LYS A 851 14.65 20.43 31.88
N SER A 852 15.87 20.70 31.43
CA SER A 852 16.35 20.37 30.09
C SER A 852 17.51 19.38 30.08
N ALA A 853 17.59 18.52 29.06
CA ALA A 853 18.77 17.71 28.74
C ALA A 853 19.08 17.78 27.23
N VAL A 854 20.36 17.63 26.87
CA VAL A 854 20.86 17.68 25.49
C VAL A 854 21.54 16.36 25.16
N VAL A 855 21.19 15.77 24.03
CA VAL A 855 21.79 14.54 23.48
C VAL A 855 22.42 14.86 22.14
N MET A 856 23.72 14.60 22.02
CA MET A 856 24.48 14.82 20.79
C MET A 856 24.30 13.63 19.84
N HIS A 857 24.22 13.90 18.54
CA HIS A 857 24.30 12.86 17.53
C HIS A 857 25.66 12.14 17.63
N PRO A 858 25.71 10.80 17.61
CA PRO A 858 26.96 10.04 17.79
C PRO A 858 27.97 10.30 16.67
N ASP A 859 27.49 10.53 15.45
CA ASP A 859 28.33 11.06 14.36
C ASP A 859 28.34 12.59 14.37
N ALA A 860 29.47 13.18 14.77
CA ALA A 860 29.68 14.63 14.80
C ALA A 860 29.68 15.30 13.40
N ASN A 861 29.63 14.51 12.32
CA ASN A 861 29.66 14.97 10.94
C ASN A 861 28.34 14.72 10.20
N ILE A 862 27.28 14.33 10.90
CA ILE A 862 25.99 13.95 10.30
C ILE A 862 25.43 15.03 9.37
N VAL A 863 25.65 16.32 9.67
CA VAL A 863 25.22 17.44 8.82
C VAL A 863 25.91 17.46 7.45
N GLY A 864 27.04 16.75 7.29
CA GLY A 864 27.73 16.56 6.02
C GLY A 864 27.39 15.24 5.32
N ARG A 865 26.56 14.37 5.90
CA ARG A 865 26.17 13.11 5.26
C ARG A 865 24.96 13.35 4.36
N SER A 866 25.11 13.04 3.08
CA SER A 866 23.99 13.11 2.13
C SER A 866 23.13 11.86 2.26
N GLY A 867 21.85 11.96 1.86
CA GLY A 867 20.85 10.91 2.06
C GLY A 867 20.27 10.91 3.48
N TRP A 868 19.14 10.24 3.65
CA TRP A 868 18.44 10.13 4.93
C TRP A 868 19.15 9.17 5.87
N ASN A 869 19.39 9.63 7.09
CA ASN A 869 19.97 8.85 8.17
C ASN A 869 18.98 8.84 9.32
N GLU A 870 18.58 7.65 9.75
CA GLU A 870 17.77 7.47 10.95
C GLU A 870 18.61 7.73 12.20
N TRP A 871 18.09 8.55 13.10
CA TRP A 871 18.65 8.74 14.43
C TRP A 871 17.66 8.27 15.49
N GLN A 872 17.99 7.14 16.11
CA GLN A 872 17.28 6.64 17.29
C GLN A 872 18.02 7.10 18.56
N ILE A 873 17.29 7.75 19.46
CA ILE A 873 17.77 8.26 20.74
C ILE A 873 17.03 7.52 21.85
N PRO A 874 17.70 6.68 22.65
CA PRO A 874 17.12 6.13 23.85
C PRO A 874 16.65 7.27 24.76
N LEU A 875 15.37 7.25 25.12
CA LEU A 875 14.77 8.27 25.98
C LEU A 875 15.50 8.42 27.33
N SER A 876 16.13 7.34 27.80
CA SER A 876 16.97 7.33 29.00
C SER A 876 18.18 8.28 28.95
N GLU A 877 18.62 8.73 27.76
CA GLU A 877 19.73 9.68 27.61
C GLU A 877 19.37 11.11 28.04
N PHE A 878 18.08 11.47 28.08
CA PHE A 878 17.60 12.78 28.53
C PHE A 878 17.53 12.88 30.06
N THR A 879 18.68 12.68 30.71
CA THR A 879 18.77 12.58 32.18
C THR A 879 18.24 13.83 32.89
N GLY A 880 17.33 13.64 33.85
CA GLY A 880 16.76 14.71 34.67
C GLY A 880 15.51 15.38 34.09
N VAL A 881 15.18 15.14 32.82
CA VAL A 881 13.91 15.55 32.18
C VAL A 881 12.81 14.56 32.58
N ASN A 882 11.61 15.05 32.90
CA ASN A 882 10.46 14.16 33.06
C ASN A 882 9.73 13.98 31.74
N LEU A 883 9.93 12.82 31.12
CA LEU A 883 9.40 12.49 29.80
C LEU A 883 7.89 12.23 29.76
N SER A 884 7.21 12.15 30.90
CA SER A 884 5.75 12.11 30.93
C SER A 884 5.08 13.47 30.76
N ARG A 885 5.87 14.54 30.59
CA ARG A 885 5.41 15.93 30.45
C ARG A 885 6.42 16.79 29.67
N VAL A 886 6.90 16.26 28.53
CA VAL A 886 7.77 17.01 27.61
C VAL A 886 7.01 18.23 27.10
N ASP A 887 7.60 19.40 27.25
CA ASP A 887 6.98 20.68 26.93
C ASP A 887 7.59 21.30 25.67
N THR A 888 8.91 21.19 25.52
CA THR A 888 9.64 21.76 24.38
C THR A 888 10.69 20.80 23.85
N MET A 889 10.84 20.75 22.53
CA MET A 889 11.88 20.03 21.81
C MET A 889 12.72 21.01 20.99
N THR A 890 14.04 20.84 21.01
CA THR A 890 14.98 21.62 20.18
C THR A 890 15.81 20.69 19.31
N ILE A 891 15.99 21.06 18.03
CA ILE A 891 17.00 20.47 17.14
C ILE A 891 18.06 21.53 16.90
N GLY A 892 19.32 21.23 17.20
CA GLY A 892 20.39 22.22 17.15
C GLY A 892 21.66 21.75 16.45
N VAL A 893 22.31 22.67 15.74
CA VAL A 893 23.61 22.47 15.08
C VAL A 893 24.66 23.32 15.79
N GLY A 894 25.77 22.70 16.19
CA GLY A 894 26.82 23.28 17.03
C GLY A 894 26.75 22.73 18.46
N SER A 895 27.04 23.58 19.45
CA SER A 895 26.97 23.18 20.87
C SER A 895 26.42 24.31 21.72
N ARG A 896 25.26 24.09 22.35
CA ARG A 896 24.67 25.02 23.33
C ARG A 896 25.54 25.17 24.59
N THR A 897 26.19 24.08 25.02
CA THR A 897 26.95 24.02 26.28
C THR A 897 28.43 24.40 26.13
N SER A 898 28.96 24.37 24.91
CA SER A 898 30.32 24.82 24.60
C SER A 898 30.39 25.46 23.20
N PRO A 899 29.78 26.64 23.00
CA PRO A 899 29.70 27.25 21.68
C PRO A 899 31.06 27.65 21.13
N THR A 900 31.32 27.29 19.88
CA THR A 900 32.55 27.60 19.15
C THR A 900 32.21 28.07 17.75
N ALA A 901 32.86 29.13 17.29
CA ALA A 901 32.70 29.61 15.92
C ALA A 901 32.86 28.46 14.91
N GLY A 902 31.85 28.30 14.06
CA GLY A 902 31.77 27.27 13.04
C GLY A 902 31.48 27.87 11.66
N GLY A 903 30.91 27.05 10.78
CA GLY A 903 30.43 27.51 9.47
C GLY A 903 28.91 27.43 9.35
N ALA A 904 28.46 27.44 8.10
CA ALA A 904 27.06 27.41 7.74
C ALA A 904 26.73 26.22 6.83
N GLY A 905 25.44 25.92 6.71
CA GLY A 905 24.90 24.86 5.85
C GLY A 905 23.39 24.69 6.01
N THR A 906 22.88 23.62 5.42
CA THR A 906 21.45 23.24 5.50
C THR A 906 21.33 21.75 5.76
N ILE A 907 20.55 21.37 6.77
CA ILE A 907 20.10 19.99 6.95
C ILE A 907 18.60 19.90 6.69
N TYR A 908 18.14 18.69 6.44
CA TYR A 908 16.73 18.34 6.32
C TYR A 908 16.38 17.41 7.47
N VAL A 909 15.22 17.64 8.07
CA VAL A 909 14.69 16.81 9.16
C VAL A 909 13.31 16.32 8.77
N ASP A 910 13.04 15.05 9.04
CA ASP A 910 11.76 14.43 8.74
C ASP A 910 11.36 13.38 9.78
N ASP A 911 10.07 13.01 9.79
CA ASP A 911 9.47 11.91 10.58
C ASP A 911 9.95 11.81 12.04
N ILE A 912 9.75 12.89 12.80
CA ILE A 912 10.04 12.90 14.23
C ILE A 912 8.95 12.10 14.94
N ALA A 913 9.31 11.07 15.69
CA ALA A 913 8.37 10.17 16.35
C ALA A 913 8.93 9.61 17.65
N PHE A 914 8.08 9.14 18.57
CA PHE A 914 8.50 8.42 19.77
C PHE A 914 7.79 7.08 19.86
N GLY A 915 8.41 6.09 20.48
CA GLY A 915 7.83 4.76 20.57
C GLY A 915 8.85 3.73 21.02
N LYS A 916 8.69 2.51 20.52
CA LYS A 916 9.57 1.38 20.79
C LYS A 916 9.82 0.61 19.49
N PRO A 917 11.07 0.50 19.03
CA PRO A 917 11.38 -0.27 17.84
C PRO A 917 10.95 -1.72 18.01
N ALA A 918 10.45 -2.33 16.94
CA ALA A 918 10.15 -3.75 16.94
C ALA A 918 11.44 -4.53 17.25
N MET A 919 11.33 -5.60 18.03
CA MET A 919 12.47 -6.48 18.23
C MET A 919 12.81 -7.13 16.88
N THR A 920 13.96 -6.78 16.30
CA THR A 920 14.51 -7.50 15.13
C THR A 920 14.62 -8.97 15.49
N GLN A 921 13.83 -9.79 14.79
CA GLN A 921 13.73 -11.23 15.02
C GLN A 921 14.93 -11.99 14.44
#